data_AF-C5ZW53-F1
#
_entry.id   AF-C5ZW53-F1
#
_cell.length_a   1.000
_cell.length_b   1.000
_cell.length_c   1.000
_cell.angle_alpha   90.00
_cell.angle_beta   90.00
_cell.angle_gamma   90.00
#
_symmetry.space_group_name_H-M   'P 1'
#
loop_
_entity.id
_entity.type
_entity.pdbx_description
1 polymer ?
#
loop_
_entity_poly.entity_id
_entity_poly.type
_entity_poly.pdbx_seq_one_letter_code
_entity_poly.pdbx_strand_id
1 'polypeptide(L)'
;MLEVARKKLSGLMQDIKEYFVSSEYEMMFYKKELNQCNNVFYISNLGQLKQVETLIEFEELSNNCLVIGYTRANLEMPDFILDKADKRKFQNIILVELVVSVNYLKPGRIKQICRIYKKLSQNIETKELYLLSVEGHYGIFAHYMKQKGVLINLLEEGTATYKFELKNGKIHVNAPAVRMGRYTEIFCTLSGIKNMLLVGEFNKIYAAFPEKLRGIFKANEIILFFAHINIKPSANLVEIIEKYKITGDDIIFVSQRFDIDLNIFIEKILDILEAYVVAYRQRVFVKHHPKESEKQISLFRSKIIARGFSQNIISVSDKAFLVENILDIVETKILVGLTSTSLIYAQKLNKDIVVHSVVPWFLKKVFFLEKQKKQMLSSHFNELQKTFDGFKIIEDAGAIVAGDICSDTPKNSDATALIDKANQGFVEKKILQAIFYYKQSESKDIFLRMPHILYNMLYCWDALENDFQKYRIIIKYLQLDVVLEKKEEEFVFAKLMQFVDMCLREGKFEKFEKIEQLALAKQEKFLYFDVGVIRLKKMLYLERWDDVLRAFEDLRESSKKRYFIVFEIVRSFIREENMEFEEELKEIDDRVVGESLKLLYLYSCKKYSDIYDYIVEIKDANPYLYQQYHNKIIIQKKYSTLIESFNVDNILEYMINNEKKQFFAEVSDVLSKYNVEYRIGDIIEALNGDQIKLKTQDMEDLICALKGFEGLAEFCKREDDMGLICRILTFEFAGNLLENERS
;
A
#
# COMPACT_ATOMS: atom_id res chain seq x y z
N MET A 1 -9.90 -7.21 68.00
CA MET A 1 -8.85 -6.30 67.48
C MET A 1 -7.44 -6.89 67.57
N LEU A 2 -6.99 -7.35 68.75
CA LEU A 2 -5.66 -7.98 68.94
C LEU A 2 -5.42 -9.21 68.05
N GLU A 3 -6.44 -10.01 67.81
CA GLU A 3 -6.35 -11.21 66.95
C GLU A 3 -6.16 -10.85 65.47
N VAL A 4 -6.85 -9.81 65.00
CA VAL A 4 -6.66 -9.23 63.67
C VAL A 4 -5.25 -8.64 63.53
N ALA A 5 -4.73 -7.99 64.59
CA ALA A 5 -3.37 -7.47 64.62
C ALA A 5 -2.31 -8.59 64.61
N ARG A 6 -2.50 -9.68 65.37
CA ARG A 6 -1.63 -10.87 65.34
C ARG A 6 -1.62 -11.54 63.97
N LYS A 7 -2.78 -11.71 63.34
CA LYS A 7 -2.88 -12.29 61.99
C LYS A 7 -2.18 -11.40 60.95
N LYS A 8 -2.27 -10.07 61.11
CA LYS A 8 -1.53 -9.09 60.30
C LYS A 8 -0.02 -9.16 60.49
N LEU A 9 0.44 -9.25 61.74
CA LEU A 9 1.87 -9.36 62.05
C LEU A 9 2.46 -10.69 61.54
N SER A 10 1.71 -11.78 61.69
CA SER A 10 2.10 -13.11 61.19
C SER A 10 2.27 -13.13 59.67
N GLY A 11 1.35 -12.52 58.93
CA GLY A 11 1.45 -12.42 57.46
C GLY A 11 2.69 -11.63 57.03
N LEU A 12 2.96 -10.47 57.66
CA LEU A 12 4.15 -9.68 57.40
C LEU A 12 5.45 -10.43 57.75
N MET A 13 5.48 -11.15 58.88
CA MET A 13 6.65 -11.94 59.29
C MET A 13 6.92 -13.11 58.35
N GLN A 14 5.88 -13.77 57.82
CA GLN A 14 6.02 -14.81 56.81
C GLN A 14 6.58 -14.25 55.50
N ASP A 15 6.05 -13.14 55.02
CA ASP A 15 6.53 -12.41 53.86
C ASP A 15 8.01 -12.01 53.98
N ILE A 16 8.43 -11.56 55.18
CA ILE A 16 9.83 -11.26 55.51
C ILE A 16 10.68 -12.54 55.53
N LYS A 17 10.20 -13.63 56.14
CA LYS A 17 10.91 -14.92 56.14
C LYS A 17 11.12 -15.45 54.71
N GLU A 18 10.10 -15.41 53.86
CA GLU A 18 10.20 -15.79 52.44
C GLU A 18 11.19 -14.91 51.66
N TYR A 19 11.37 -13.64 52.06
CA TYR A 19 12.43 -12.79 51.51
C TYR A 19 13.83 -13.27 51.93
N PHE A 20 14.01 -13.76 53.16
CA PHE A 20 15.32 -14.19 53.66
C PHE A 20 15.70 -15.63 53.27
N VAL A 21 14.73 -16.54 53.13
CA VAL A 21 14.94 -17.91 52.66
C VAL A 21 15.29 -17.91 51.17
N SER A 22 16.53 -18.29 50.84
CA SER A 22 17.01 -18.37 49.46
C SER A 22 16.47 -19.61 48.76
N SER A 23 15.76 -19.44 47.65
CA SER A 23 15.85 -20.40 46.56
C SER A 23 17.06 -19.99 45.69
N GLU A 24 18.01 -20.89 45.48
CA GLU A 24 19.00 -20.73 44.42
C GLU A 24 18.25 -20.76 43.09
N TYR A 25 18.13 -19.61 42.44
CA TYR A 25 17.64 -19.54 41.06
C TYR A 25 18.88 -19.47 40.19
N GLU A 26 19.21 -20.58 39.52
CA GLU A 26 20.23 -20.55 38.48
C GLU A 26 19.71 -19.70 37.33
N MET A 27 20.38 -18.58 37.07
CA MET A 27 20.14 -17.79 35.88
C MET A 27 20.82 -18.43 34.68
N MET A 28 20.03 -18.82 33.68
CA MET A 28 20.54 -19.11 32.35
C MET A 28 20.82 -17.79 31.63
N PHE A 29 22.11 -17.45 31.48
CA PHE A 29 22.56 -16.44 30.51
C PHE A 29 23.03 -17.17 29.26
N TYR A 30 22.43 -16.86 28.11
CA TYR A 30 23.11 -17.13 26.85
C TYR A 30 24.15 -16.03 26.64
N LYS A 31 25.44 -16.40 26.73
CA LYS A 31 26.68 -15.60 26.70
C LYS A 31 27.14 -14.98 28.03
N LYS A 32 28.39 -15.29 28.40
CA LYS A 32 29.06 -14.90 29.65
C LYS A 32 29.92 -13.62 29.50
N GLU A 33 30.10 -13.15 28.27
CA GLU A 33 30.95 -12.01 27.93
C GLU A 33 30.25 -10.68 28.21
N LEU A 34 31.04 -9.65 28.53
CA LEU A 34 30.54 -8.28 28.69
C LEU A 34 29.99 -7.79 27.35
N ASN A 35 28.72 -7.36 27.34
CA ASN A 35 28.09 -6.83 26.14
C ASN A 35 28.28 -5.31 26.10
N GLN A 36 29.20 -4.85 25.25
CA GLN A 36 29.39 -3.44 24.96
C GLN A 36 28.47 -3.02 23.81
N CYS A 37 27.59 -2.06 24.06
CA CYS A 37 26.63 -1.54 23.10
C CYS A 37 26.39 -0.05 23.35
N ASN A 38 25.77 0.66 22.41
CA ASN A 38 25.29 2.02 22.64
C ASN A 38 23.87 2.01 23.22
N ASN A 39 23.03 1.08 22.74
CA ASN A 39 21.60 1.04 23.00
C ASN A 39 21.16 -0.36 23.44
N VAL A 40 20.36 -0.45 24.48
CA VAL A 40 19.73 -1.70 24.93
C VAL A 40 18.22 -1.59 24.78
N PHE A 41 17.60 -2.55 24.10
CA PHE A 41 16.16 -2.64 23.96
C PHE A 41 15.62 -3.82 24.76
N TYR A 42 14.65 -3.58 25.64
CA TYR A 42 14.03 -4.65 26.42
C TYR A 42 12.63 -4.96 25.88
N ILE A 43 12.43 -6.19 25.40
CA ILE A 43 11.15 -6.69 24.88
C ILE A 43 10.71 -7.97 25.59
N SER A 44 9.41 -8.26 25.50
CA SER A 44 8.75 -9.44 26.08
C SER A 44 7.75 -10.11 25.13
N ASN A 45 7.45 -9.47 24.00
CA ASN A 45 6.52 -10.00 23.00
C ASN A 45 6.92 -9.54 21.58
N LEU A 46 6.38 -10.22 20.57
CA LEU A 46 6.67 -9.94 19.17
C LEU A 46 6.21 -8.55 18.68
N GLY A 47 5.09 -8.02 19.20
CA GLY A 47 4.60 -6.70 18.78
C GLY A 47 5.62 -5.60 19.06
N GLN A 48 6.32 -5.72 20.18
CA GLN A 48 7.38 -4.80 20.60
C GLN A 48 8.63 -4.87 19.69
N LEU A 49 8.93 -6.04 19.10
CA LEU A 49 10.08 -6.20 18.21
C LEU A 49 9.98 -5.25 17.01
N LYS A 50 8.81 -5.19 16.36
CA LYS A 50 8.62 -4.30 15.20
C LYS A 50 8.75 -2.83 15.58
N GLN A 51 8.25 -2.44 16.75
CA GLN A 51 8.38 -1.06 17.26
C GLN A 51 9.84 -0.68 17.47
N VAL A 52 10.63 -1.57 18.09
CA VAL A 52 12.07 -1.38 18.28
C VAL A 52 12.81 -1.29 16.95
N GLU A 53 12.52 -2.20 16.02
CA GLU A 53 13.15 -2.21 14.71
C GLU A 53 12.84 -0.97 13.88
N THR A 54 11.62 -0.43 13.99
CA THR A 54 11.25 0.85 13.36
C THR A 54 11.95 2.02 14.05
N LEU A 55 12.09 2.00 15.39
CA LEU A 55 12.82 3.06 16.10
C LEU A 55 14.31 3.09 15.72
N ILE A 56 14.93 1.93 15.56
CA ILE A 56 16.33 1.81 15.13
C ILE A 56 16.54 2.49 13.76
N GLU A 57 15.64 2.25 12.81
CA GLU A 57 15.66 2.92 11.50
C GLU A 57 15.31 4.42 11.62
N PHE A 58 14.37 4.78 12.49
CA PHE A 58 13.91 6.15 12.67
C PHE A 58 15.02 7.08 13.21
N GLU A 59 15.82 6.60 14.16
CA GLU A 59 16.91 7.37 14.77
C GLU A 59 18.30 7.01 14.21
N GLU A 60 18.39 6.10 13.23
CA GLU A 60 19.65 5.55 12.70
C GLU A 60 20.56 5.00 13.82
N LEU A 61 19.96 4.24 14.75
CA LEU A 61 20.66 3.71 15.93
C LEU A 61 21.59 2.55 15.55
N SER A 62 22.84 2.63 15.99
CA SER A 62 23.85 1.59 15.75
C SER A 62 24.40 1.03 17.06
N ASN A 63 25.00 -0.16 16.99
CA ASN A 63 25.52 -0.90 18.14
C ASN A 63 24.44 -1.18 19.20
N ASN A 64 23.41 -1.92 18.78
CA ASN A 64 22.22 -2.23 19.54
C ASN A 64 22.29 -3.64 20.15
N CYS A 65 21.79 -3.76 21.38
CA CYS A 65 21.58 -5.02 22.07
C CYS A 65 20.09 -5.24 22.31
N LEU A 66 19.58 -6.42 21.93
CA LEU A 66 18.22 -6.83 22.23
C LEU A 66 18.19 -7.72 23.47
N VAL A 67 17.40 -7.38 24.46
CA VAL A 67 17.14 -8.20 25.65
C VAL A 67 15.71 -8.72 25.56
N ILE A 68 15.57 -10.05 25.53
CA ILE A 68 14.28 -10.74 25.44
C ILE A 68 13.96 -11.35 26.81
N GLY A 69 13.01 -10.73 27.50
CA GLY A 69 12.45 -11.25 28.75
C GLY A 69 11.42 -12.34 28.48
N TYR A 70 11.59 -13.51 29.10
CA TYR A 70 10.64 -14.62 28.98
C TYR A 70 10.42 -15.33 30.32
N THR A 71 9.45 -16.24 30.39
CA THR A 71 9.24 -17.09 31.58
C THR A 71 9.04 -18.53 31.13
N ARG A 72 9.22 -19.50 32.04
CA ARG A 72 8.94 -20.93 31.75
C ARG A 72 7.49 -21.23 31.32
N ALA A 73 6.56 -20.31 31.53
CA ALA A 73 5.18 -20.46 31.07
C ALA A 73 5.02 -20.28 29.55
N ASN A 74 6.03 -19.70 28.87
CA ASN A 74 6.02 -19.51 27.42
C ASN A 74 7.45 -19.53 26.87
N LEU A 75 7.93 -20.73 26.55
CA LEU A 75 9.25 -20.95 25.97
C LEU A 75 9.28 -20.74 24.45
N GLU A 76 8.12 -20.77 23.78
CA GLU A 76 8.05 -20.61 22.31
C GLU A 76 8.25 -19.15 21.87
N MET A 77 7.79 -18.18 22.67
CA MET A 77 7.90 -16.76 22.33
C MET A 77 9.34 -16.26 22.13
N PRO A 78 10.33 -16.55 23.00
CA PRO A 78 11.70 -16.11 22.77
C PRO A 78 12.29 -16.68 21.48
N ASP A 79 12.03 -17.95 21.16
CA ASP A 79 12.48 -18.57 19.91
C ASP A 79 11.83 -17.88 18.70
N PHE A 80 10.53 -17.60 18.78
CA PHE A 80 9.82 -16.90 17.71
C PHE A 80 10.35 -15.47 17.48
N ILE A 81 10.71 -14.75 18.55
CA ILE A 81 11.33 -13.43 18.45
C ILE A 81 12.72 -13.55 17.84
N LEU A 82 13.54 -14.52 18.27
CA LEU A 82 14.88 -14.75 17.72
C LEU A 82 14.86 -15.03 16.22
N ASP A 83 13.87 -15.80 15.77
CA ASP A 83 13.71 -16.20 14.37
C ASP A 83 13.24 -15.02 13.49
N LYS A 84 12.49 -14.07 14.07
CA LYS A 84 11.96 -12.89 13.37
C LYS A 84 12.82 -11.65 13.46
N ALA A 85 13.71 -11.53 14.44
CA ALA A 85 14.56 -10.36 14.62
C ALA A 85 15.55 -10.17 13.47
N ASP A 86 15.62 -8.96 12.91
CA ASP A 86 16.64 -8.62 11.92
C ASP A 86 18.02 -8.55 12.58
N LYS A 87 18.82 -9.61 12.38
CA LYS A 87 20.17 -9.73 12.94
C LYS A 87 21.13 -8.64 12.47
N ARG A 88 20.82 -7.90 11.39
CA ARG A 88 21.62 -6.73 10.96
C ARG A 88 21.45 -5.55 11.90
N LYS A 89 20.33 -5.47 12.62
CA LYS A 89 20.01 -4.37 13.55
C LYS A 89 20.55 -4.58 14.95
N PHE A 90 20.90 -5.81 15.33
CA PHE A 90 21.32 -6.16 16.69
C PHE A 90 22.64 -6.93 16.69
N GLN A 91 23.66 -6.36 17.31
CA GLN A 91 24.98 -6.98 17.47
C GLN A 91 24.93 -8.10 18.51
N ASN A 92 24.10 -7.92 19.54
CA ASN A 92 23.93 -8.88 20.61
C ASN A 92 22.44 -9.09 20.88
N ILE A 93 22.07 -10.35 21.16
CA ILE A 93 20.75 -10.71 21.64
C ILE A 93 20.92 -11.55 22.91
N ILE A 94 20.28 -11.12 23.99
CA ILE A 94 20.37 -11.72 25.33
C ILE A 94 18.99 -12.24 25.72
N LEU A 95 18.89 -13.51 26.05
CA LEU A 95 17.70 -14.09 26.66
C LEU A 95 17.78 -13.97 28.18
N VAL A 96 16.71 -13.49 28.80
CA VAL A 96 16.62 -13.34 30.27
C VAL A 96 15.37 -14.05 30.77
N GLU A 97 15.58 -15.16 31.47
CA GLU A 97 14.50 -15.89 32.12
C GLU A 97 14.07 -15.16 33.40
N LEU A 98 12.78 -14.84 33.49
CA LEU A 98 12.12 -14.27 34.65
C LEU A 98 11.26 -15.30 35.36
N VAL A 99 10.93 -14.98 36.61
CA VAL A 99 10.00 -15.75 37.44
C VAL A 99 8.59 -15.76 36.83
N VAL A 100 7.91 -16.91 36.89
CA VAL A 100 6.53 -17.04 36.41
C VAL A 100 5.61 -16.07 37.16
N SER A 101 4.70 -15.43 36.42
CA SER A 101 3.82 -14.37 36.93
C SER A 101 4.61 -13.20 37.52
N VAL A 102 5.59 -12.69 36.78
CA VAL A 102 6.48 -11.58 37.16
C VAL A 102 5.73 -10.31 37.64
N ASN A 103 4.50 -10.10 37.17
CA ASN A 103 3.65 -8.97 37.57
C ASN A 103 2.90 -9.19 38.90
N TYR A 104 2.88 -10.41 39.44
CA TYR A 104 2.34 -10.69 40.78
C TYR A 104 3.48 -10.70 41.80
N LEU A 105 3.64 -9.56 42.47
CA LEU A 105 4.77 -9.31 43.35
C LEU A 105 4.52 -9.87 44.75
N LYS A 106 5.53 -10.60 45.23
CA LYS A 106 5.73 -11.07 46.60
C LYS A 106 7.19 -10.78 46.99
N PRO A 107 7.52 -10.60 48.27
CA PRO A 107 8.89 -10.25 48.68
C PRO A 107 9.96 -11.19 48.10
N GLY A 108 9.77 -12.51 48.21
CA GLY A 108 10.72 -13.49 47.65
C GLY A 108 10.94 -13.33 46.13
N ARG A 109 9.87 -13.08 45.37
CA ARG A 109 9.95 -12.83 43.91
C ARG A 109 10.63 -11.52 43.58
N ILE A 110 10.33 -10.46 44.33
CA ILE A 110 11.00 -9.16 44.17
C ILE A 110 12.51 -9.33 44.35
N LYS A 111 12.94 -10.07 45.38
CA LYS A 111 14.36 -10.37 45.61
C LYS A 111 14.99 -11.08 44.41
N GLN A 112 14.31 -12.07 43.84
CA GLN A 112 14.78 -12.80 42.65
C GLN A 112 14.89 -11.86 41.44
N ILE A 113 13.86 -11.07 41.16
CA ILE A 113 13.85 -10.08 40.07
C ILE A 113 15.00 -9.07 40.24
N CYS A 114 15.22 -8.56 41.45
CA CYS A 114 16.31 -7.64 41.74
C CYS A 114 17.68 -8.29 41.48
N ARG A 115 17.88 -9.55 41.87
CA ARG A 115 19.12 -10.29 41.59
C ARG A 115 19.34 -10.48 40.09
N ILE A 116 18.28 -10.83 39.36
CA ILE A 116 18.34 -11.03 37.90
C ILE A 116 18.78 -9.73 37.22
N TYR A 117 18.08 -8.63 37.49
CA TYR A 117 18.40 -7.37 36.83
C TYR A 117 19.71 -6.73 37.29
N LYS A 118 20.12 -6.93 38.55
CA LYS A 118 21.43 -6.49 39.01
C LYS A 118 22.56 -7.23 38.28
N LYS A 119 22.44 -8.54 38.08
CA LYS A 119 23.45 -9.31 37.34
C LYS A 119 23.42 -8.98 35.85
N LEU A 120 22.22 -8.83 35.27
CA LEU A 120 22.07 -8.40 33.89
C LEU A 120 22.72 -7.03 33.64
N SER A 121 22.46 -6.05 34.50
CA SER A 121 23.04 -4.71 34.36
C SER A 121 24.56 -4.69 34.55
N GLN A 122 25.13 -5.62 35.32
CA GLN A 122 26.58 -5.78 35.44
C GLN A 122 27.22 -6.29 34.14
N ASN A 123 26.51 -7.11 33.37
CA ASN A 123 27.00 -7.71 32.13
C ASN A 123 26.75 -6.86 30.87
N ILE A 124 26.15 -5.68 31.02
CA ILE A 124 25.82 -4.78 29.91
C ILE A 124 26.45 -3.41 30.16
N GLU A 125 27.31 -2.97 29.25
CA GLU A 125 27.81 -1.60 29.18
C GLU A 125 27.09 -0.89 28.03
N THR A 126 26.33 0.15 28.37
CA THR A 126 25.47 0.89 27.42
C THR A 126 25.35 2.35 27.81
N LYS A 127 24.98 3.21 26.85
CA LYS A 127 24.62 4.61 27.10
C LYS A 127 23.13 4.77 27.35
N GLU A 128 22.32 3.99 26.63
CA GLU A 128 20.86 4.12 26.64
C GLU A 128 20.15 2.78 26.85
N LEU A 129 18.99 2.84 27.54
CA LEU A 129 18.04 1.74 27.71
C LEU A 129 16.67 2.18 27.20
N TYR A 130 16.08 1.40 26.31
CA TYR A 130 14.75 1.59 25.76
C TYR A 130 13.78 0.55 26.34
N LEU A 131 12.73 1.04 26.98
CA LEU A 131 11.69 0.22 27.61
C LEU A 131 10.34 0.47 26.93
N LEU A 132 9.51 -0.57 26.85
CA LEU A 132 8.13 -0.46 26.34
C LEU A 132 7.07 -0.55 27.45
N SER A 133 7.51 -0.76 28.69
CA SER A 133 6.69 -0.70 29.89
C SER A 133 7.46 -0.03 31.03
N VAL A 134 6.74 0.59 31.95
CA VAL A 134 7.32 1.43 33.01
C VAL A 134 7.02 0.91 34.41
N GLU A 135 6.19 -0.13 34.53
CA GLU A 135 5.71 -0.66 35.81
C GLU A 135 6.42 -1.95 36.23
N GLY A 136 6.45 -2.21 37.53
CA GLY A 136 6.87 -3.49 38.10
C GLY A 136 8.34 -3.78 37.85
N HIS A 137 8.60 -4.93 37.22
CA HIS A 137 9.96 -5.43 37.02
C HIS A 137 10.77 -4.59 36.01
N TYR A 138 10.10 -3.91 35.07
CA TYR A 138 10.73 -2.95 34.16
C TYR A 138 11.36 -1.78 34.93
N GLY A 139 10.66 -1.28 35.95
CA GLY A 139 11.20 -0.22 36.82
C GLY A 139 12.42 -0.67 37.62
N ILE A 140 12.43 -1.93 38.08
CA ILE A 140 13.60 -2.51 38.77
C ILE A 140 14.81 -2.56 37.84
N PHE A 141 14.61 -2.95 36.57
CA PHE A 141 15.69 -2.94 35.59
C PHE A 141 16.21 -1.53 35.32
N ALA A 142 15.30 -0.58 35.07
CA ALA A 142 15.62 0.82 34.87
C ALA A 142 16.41 1.40 36.06
N HIS A 143 16.03 1.05 37.29
CA HIS A 143 16.72 1.49 38.50
C HIS A 143 18.19 1.07 38.50
N TYR A 144 18.50 -0.19 38.24
CA TYR A 144 19.88 -0.67 38.20
C TYR A 144 20.68 -0.09 37.04
N MET A 145 20.05 0.19 35.90
CA MET A 145 20.72 0.84 34.77
C MET A 145 21.00 2.33 35.08
N LYS A 146 20.06 3.05 35.69
CA LYS A 146 20.26 4.45 36.15
C LYS A 146 21.39 4.59 37.14
N GLN A 147 21.58 3.62 38.05
CA GLN A 147 22.72 3.62 38.98
C GLN A 147 24.08 3.59 38.28
N LYS A 148 24.13 3.12 37.03
CA LYS A 148 25.32 3.14 36.17
C LYS A 148 25.43 4.40 35.29
N GLY A 149 24.53 5.37 35.46
CA GLY A 149 24.47 6.56 34.60
C GLY A 149 23.82 6.35 33.23
N VAL A 150 23.13 5.23 33.02
CA VAL A 150 22.44 4.95 31.75
C VAL A 150 21.19 5.82 31.61
N LEU A 151 21.01 6.42 30.43
CA LEU A 151 19.82 7.18 30.07
C LEU A 151 18.65 6.23 29.78
N ILE A 152 17.48 6.49 30.37
CA ILE A 152 16.31 5.63 30.22
C ILE A 152 15.32 6.30 29.26
N ASN A 153 14.94 5.59 28.21
CA ASN A 153 13.98 6.02 27.20
C ASN A 153 12.73 5.14 27.25
N LEU A 154 11.57 5.73 26.95
CA LEU A 154 10.30 5.02 26.80
C LEU A 154 9.92 4.97 25.32
N LEU A 155 9.51 3.80 24.85
CA LEU A 155 8.93 3.56 23.53
C LEU A 155 7.50 3.06 23.72
N GLU A 156 6.55 3.62 22.99
CA GLU A 156 5.15 3.20 23.05
C GLU A 156 4.97 1.73 22.66
N GLU A 157 4.20 0.99 23.47
CA GLU A 157 3.76 -0.38 23.18
C GLU A 157 2.39 -0.41 22.49
N GLY A 158 1.51 0.50 22.88
CA GLY A 158 0.10 0.48 22.50
C GLY A 158 -0.71 1.46 23.34
N THR A 159 -2.04 1.28 23.34
CA THR A 159 -2.94 2.07 24.20
C THR A 159 -2.61 1.96 25.69
N ALA A 160 -1.99 0.85 26.12
CA ALA A 160 -1.53 0.65 27.49
C ALA A 160 -0.46 1.66 27.95
N THR A 161 0.26 2.31 27.03
CA THR A 161 1.21 3.37 27.34
C THR A 161 0.52 4.62 27.93
N TYR A 162 -0.79 4.78 27.71
CA TYR A 162 -1.56 5.98 28.05
C TYR A 162 -2.51 5.81 29.25
N LYS A 163 -2.34 4.76 30.04
CA LYS A 163 -3.20 4.46 31.21
C LYS A 163 -2.84 5.23 32.48
N PHE A 164 -1.95 6.22 32.38
CA PHE A 164 -1.40 6.98 33.49
C PHE A 164 -2.07 8.35 33.60
N GLU A 165 -2.18 8.86 34.82
CA GLU A 165 -2.71 10.20 35.13
C GLU A 165 -1.87 10.85 36.21
N LEU A 166 -1.69 12.17 36.16
CA LEU A 166 -1.10 12.91 37.27
C LEU A 166 -2.21 13.31 38.27
N LYS A 167 -2.17 12.77 39.49
CA LYS A 167 -3.08 13.14 40.59
C LYS A 167 -2.27 13.61 41.79
N ASN A 168 -2.52 14.83 42.25
CA ASN A 168 -1.82 15.43 43.40
C ASN A 168 -0.28 15.35 43.27
N GLY A 169 0.26 15.62 42.08
CA GLY A 169 1.69 15.56 41.80
C GLY A 169 2.29 14.14 41.77
N LYS A 170 1.46 13.09 41.80
CA LYS A 170 1.89 11.69 41.73
C LYS A 170 1.30 11.00 40.51
N ILE A 171 2.11 10.15 39.88
CA ILE A 171 1.66 9.31 38.77
C ILE A 171 0.72 8.24 39.33
N HIS A 172 -0.51 8.25 38.85
CA HIS A 172 -1.55 7.28 39.14
C HIS A 172 -1.73 6.36 37.93
N VAL A 173 -1.88 5.06 38.18
CA VAL A 173 -2.11 4.05 37.14
C VAL A 173 -3.58 3.61 37.19
N ASN A 174 -4.35 3.90 36.14
CA ASN A 174 -5.77 3.56 36.10
C ASN A 174 -6.01 2.04 36.03
N ALA A 175 -5.15 1.33 35.29
CA ALA A 175 -5.20 -0.12 35.09
C ALA A 175 -3.82 -0.74 35.42
N PRO A 176 -3.49 -0.93 36.71
CA PRO A 176 -2.18 -1.40 37.12
C PRO A 176 -1.93 -2.82 36.60
N ALA A 177 -0.80 -3.01 35.92
CA ALA A 177 -0.37 -4.34 35.49
C ALA A 177 0.17 -5.14 36.68
N VAL A 178 0.75 -4.43 37.66
CA VAL A 178 1.34 -4.99 38.87
C VAL A 178 0.26 -5.30 39.90
N ARG A 179 0.26 -6.53 40.41
CA ARG A 179 -0.61 -6.97 41.49
C ARG A 179 0.24 -7.32 42.71
N MET A 180 -0.09 -6.76 43.87
CA MET A 180 0.57 -7.10 45.13
C MET A 180 -0.41 -7.10 46.29
N GLY A 181 -0.16 -7.94 47.29
CA GLY A 181 -0.92 -7.94 48.54
C GLY A 181 -0.56 -6.75 49.42
N ARG A 182 -1.46 -6.39 50.35
CA ARG A 182 -1.26 -5.26 51.28
C ARG A 182 0.05 -5.36 52.08
N TYR A 183 0.44 -6.56 52.51
CA TYR A 183 1.69 -6.76 53.26
C TYR A 183 2.93 -6.55 52.40
N THR A 184 2.89 -7.04 51.15
CA THR A 184 3.94 -6.78 50.16
C THR A 184 4.08 -5.28 49.87
N GLU A 185 2.96 -4.55 49.79
CA GLU A 185 3.00 -3.09 49.59
C GLU A 185 3.69 -2.36 50.76
N ILE A 186 3.37 -2.75 52.00
CA ILE A 186 4.04 -2.22 53.21
C ILE A 186 5.54 -2.54 53.16
N PHE A 187 5.89 -3.79 52.85
CA PHE A 187 7.28 -4.22 52.71
C PHE A 187 8.02 -3.39 51.64
N CYS A 188 7.45 -3.22 50.45
CA CYS A 188 8.03 -2.41 49.37
C CYS A 188 8.23 -0.95 49.79
N THR A 189 7.30 -0.40 50.57
CA THR A 189 7.40 0.98 51.07
C THR A 189 8.54 1.12 52.08
N LEU A 190 8.61 0.22 53.06
CA LEU A 190 9.65 0.25 54.11
C LEU A 190 11.05 -0.07 53.58
N SER A 191 11.15 -0.91 52.55
CA SER A 191 12.42 -1.28 51.91
C SER A 191 12.88 -0.30 50.82
N GLY A 192 12.10 0.74 50.52
CA GLY A 192 12.37 1.68 49.42
C GLY A 192 12.16 1.10 48.01
N ILE A 193 11.84 -0.19 47.87
CA ILE A 193 11.61 -0.85 46.58
C ILE A 193 10.39 -0.26 45.86
N LYS A 194 9.40 0.29 46.58
CA LYS A 194 8.22 0.91 45.97
C LYS A 194 8.58 1.97 44.92
N ASN A 195 9.65 2.74 45.14
CA ASN A 195 10.12 3.75 44.19
C ASN A 195 10.84 3.15 42.97
N MET A 196 11.26 1.89 43.04
CA MET A 196 11.83 1.16 41.91
C MET A 196 10.74 0.57 41.00
N LEU A 197 9.51 0.40 41.48
CA LEU A 197 8.45 -0.30 40.73
C LEU A 197 7.77 0.57 39.66
N LEU A 198 8.13 1.85 39.54
CA LEU A 198 7.59 2.74 38.52
C LEU A 198 8.66 3.71 38.04
N VAL A 199 8.89 3.77 36.73
CA VAL A 199 9.78 4.76 36.13
C VAL A 199 9.00 6.06 35.87
N GLY A 200 9.37 7.13 36.57
CA GLY A 200 8.74 8.46 36.41
C GLY A 200 9.57 9.46 35.60
N GLU A 201 10.85 9.17 35.37
CA GLU A 201 11.78 10.08 34.70
C GLU A 201 12.47 9.38 33.53
N PHE A 202 12.47 10.04 32.36
CA PHE A 202 13.04 9.57 31.11
C PHE A 202 13.97 10.62 30.49
N ASN A 203 14.89 10.17 29.66
CA ASN A 203 15.62 11.04 28.76
C ASN A 203 14.73 11.38 27.55
N LYS A 204 14.30 10.36 26.80
CA LYS A 204 13.37 10.51 25.67
C LYS A 204 12.13 9.63 25.83
N ILE A 205 11.00 10.11 25.31
CA ILE A 205 9.77 9.33 25.18
C ILE A 205 9.32 9.35 23.71
N TYR A 206 9.22 8.18 23.08
CA TYR A 206 8.76 7.98 21.72
C TYR A 206 7.32 7.47 21.73
N ALA A 207 6.38 8.29 21.23
CA ALA A 207 4.96 7.97 21.29
C ALA A 207 4.15 8.62 20.16
N ALA A 208 3.05 7.99 19.75
CA ALA A 208 2.14 8.44 18.70
C ALA A 208 1.26 9.62 19.16
N PHE A 209 1.03 9.70 20.48
CA PHE A 209 0.30 10.77 21.16
C PHE A 209 1.16 11.44 22.27
N PRO A 210 2.26 12.15 21.92
CA PRO A 210 3.14 12.83 22.89
C PRO A 210 2.41 13.73 23.89
N GLU A 211 1.38 14.42 23.42
CA GLU A 211 0.54 15.34 24.19
C GLU A 211 -0.15 14.66 25.37
N LYS A 212 -0.52 13.38 25.24
CA LYS A 212 -1.17 12.60 26.31
C LYS A 212 -0.18 12.14 27.39
N LEU A 213 1.12 12.19 27.13
CA LEU A 213 2.19 11.83 28.11
C LEU A 213 2.85 13.06 28.73
N ARG A 214 2.70 14.22 28.10
CA ARG A 214 3.27 15.49 28.56
C ARG A 214 2.72 15.86 29.93
N GLY A 215 3.61 16.18 30.86
CA GLY A 215 3.25 16.53 32.24
C GLY A 215 2.94 15.34 33.15
N ILE A 216 2.77 14.12 32.61
CA ILE A 216 2.65 12.90 33.42
C ILE A 216 4.04 12.40 33.81
N PHE A 217 4.91 12.24 32.82
CA PHE A 217 6.29 11.82 33.01
C PHE A 217 7.24 13.02 32.88
N LYS A 218 8.32 13.01 33.66
CA LYS A 218 9.40 13.98 33.49
C LYS A 218 10.33 13.46 32.40
N ALA A 219 10.44 14.17 31.29
CA ALA A 219 11.32 13.81 30.18
C ALA A 219 12.04 15.03 29.63
N ASN A 220 13.29 14.85 29.17
CA ASN A 220 14.01 15.91 28.46
C ASN A 220 13.37 16.15 27.09
N GLU A 221 12.94 15.08 26.44
CA GLU A 221 12.30 15.14 25.13
C GLU A 221 11.12 14.17 25.03
N ILE A 222 10.03 14.60 24.39
CA ILE A 222 8.89 13.75 24.04
C ILE A 222 8.66 13.89 22.54
N ILE A 223 8.91 12.80 21.82
CA ILE A 223 9.05 12.72 20.38
C ILE A 223 7.81 12.04 19.81
N LEU A 224 7.18 12.70 18.83
CA LEU A 224 6.15 12.07 18.02
C LEU A 224 6.82 10.96 17.21
N PHE A 225 6.40 9.73 17.44
CA PHE A 225 6.89 8.53 16.80
C PHE A 225 5.75 7.53 16.65
N PHE A 226 5.65 6.86 15.51
CA PHE A 226 4.58 5.92 15.27
C PHE A 226 5.10 4.68 14.54
N ALA A 227 5.15 3.53 15.22
CA ALA A 227 5.82 2.35 14.65
C ALA A 227 5.15 1.78 13.39
N HIS A 228 3.88 2.11 13.16
CA HIS A 228 3.09 1.62 12.03
C HIS A 228 3.10 2.55 10.81
N ILE A 229 4.04 3.51 10.75
CA ILE A 229 4.31 4.28 9.53
C ILE A 229 4.86 3.30 8.50
N ASN A 230 3.99 2.70 7.69
CA ASN A 230 4.40 1.70 6.74
C ASN A 230 4.99 2.37 5.50
N ILE A 231 6.29 2.69 5.52
CA ILE A 231 6.90 3.39 4.38
C ILE A 231 7.17 2.47 3.18
N LYS A 232 7.08 1.14 3.34
CA LYS A 232 7.07 0.18 2.24
C LYS A 232 5.93 -0.83 2.38
N PRO A 233 4.93 -0.84 1.49
CA PRO A 233 3.93 -1.91 1.47
C PRO A 233 4.64 -3.25 1.20
N SER A 234 4.43 -4.26 2.05
CA SER A 234 4.93 -5.61 1.76
C SER A 234 4.24 -6.15 0.51
N ALA A 235 4.94 -6.89 -0.37
CA ALA A 235 4.36 -7.52 -1.56
C ALA A 235 3.04 -8.27 -1.27
N ASN A 236 3.00 -9.04 -0.19
CA ASN A 236 1.82 -9.74 0.31
C ASN A 236 0.59 -8.81 0.53
N LEU A 237 0.80 -7.56 0.90
CA LEU A 237 -0.30 -6.62 1.12
C LEU A 237 -0.91 -6.12 -0.19
N VAL A 238 -0.09 -5.89 -1.20
CA VAL A 238 -0.54 -5.53 -2.55
C VAL A 238 -1.36 -6.67 -3.13
N GLU A 239 -0.87 -7.91 -3.01
CA GLU A 239 -1.61 -9.11 -3.41
C GLU A 239 -2.96 -9.23 -2.70
N ILE A 240 -3.04 -8.93 -1.40
CA ILE A 240 -4.31 -8.95 -0.65
C ILE A 240 -5.26 -7.87 -1.18
N ILE A 241 -4.79 -6.64 -1.39
CA ILE A 241 -5.62 -5.54 -1.91
C ILE A 241 -6.16 -5.90 -3.30
N GLU A 242 -5.34 -6.47 -4.17
CA GLU A 242 -5.74 -6.90 -5.53
C GLU A 242 -6.70 -8.10 -5.50
N LYS A 243 -6.38 -9.14 -4.73
CA LYS A 243 -7.19 -10.35 -4.55
C LYS A 243 -8.61 -10.02 -4.11
N TYR A 244 -8.76 -9.09 -3.18
CA TYR A 244 -10.05 -8.68 -2.63
C TYR A 244 -10.65 -7.43 -3.30
N LYS A 245 -9.88 -6.79 -4.20
CA LYS A 245 -10.22 -5.53 -4.86
C LYS A 245 -10.65 -4.45 -3.87
N ILE A 246 -9.87 -4.25 -2.81
CA ILE A 246 -10.18 -3.29 -1.75
C ILE A 246 -9.92 -1.86 -2.26
N THR A 247 -10.87 -0.95 -2.09
CA THR A 247 -10.81 0.45 -2.55
C THR A 247 -11.11 1.43 -1.39
N GLY A 248 -10.83 2.72 -1.61
CA GLY A 248 -11.04 3.76 -0.60
C GLY A 248 -12.51 3.99 -0.21
N ASP A 249 -13.44 3.51 -1.03
CA ASP A 249 -14.88 3.56 -0.77
C ASP A 249 -15.40 2.38 0.05
N ASP A 250 -14.56 1.40 0.36
CA ASP A 250 -14.97 0.28 1.21
C ASP A 250 -14.90 0.65 2.70
N ILE A 251 -15.63 -0.10 3.52
CA ILE A 251 -15.61 -0.01 4.98
C ILE A 251 -14.78 -1.17 5.52
N ILE A 252 -13.93 -0.92 6.50
CA ILE A 252 -13.16 -1.99 7.17
C ILE A 252 -13.70 -2.20 8.58
N PHE A 253 -14.06 -3.44 8.91
CA PHE A 253 -14.34 -3.87 10.28
C PHE A 253 -13.17 -4.67 10.84
N VAL A 254 -12.65 -4.26 12.00
CA VAL A 254 -11.56 -4.96 12.70
C VAL A 254 -12.11 -5.88 13.79
N SER A 255 -12.03 -7.19 13.54
CA SER A 255 -12.47 -8.21 14.50
C SER A 255 -11.51 -8.31 15.70
N GLN A 256 -12.06 -8.68 16.86
CA GLN A 256 -11.33 -8.88 18.10
C GLN A 256 -11.88 -10.10 18.84
N ARG A 257 -11.03 -10.70 19.68
CA ARG A 257 -11.38 -11.86 20.49
C ARG A 257 -11.89 -11.42 21.87
N PHE A 258 -13.10 -11.86 22.20
CA PHE A 258 -13.68 -11.72 23.53
C PHE A 258 -14.16 -13.08 24.03
N ASP A 259 -14.27 -13.23 25.36
CA ASP A 259 -14.82 -14.42 26.00
C ASP A 259 -16.36 -14.41 25.93
N ILE A 260 -16.87 -14.48 24.71
CA ILE A 260 -18.28 -14.53 24.35
C ILE A 260 -18.47 -15.74 23.43
N ASP A 261 -19.60 -16.44 23.56
CA ASP A 261 -19.91 -17.55 22.67
C ASP A 261 -19.78 -17.11 21.20
N LEU A 262 -19.05 -17.91 20.42
CA LEU A 262 -18.64 -17.52 19.08
C LEU A 262 -19.82 -17.31 18.13
N ASN A 263 -20.87 -18.13 18.24
CA ASN A 263 -22.06 -17.97 17.41
C ASN A 263 -22.79 -16.69 17.76
N ILE A 264 -22.97 -16.42 19.05
CA ILE A 264 -23.61 -15.19 19.53
C ILE A 264 -22.81 -13.96 19.09
N PHE A 265 -21.49 -13.99 19.27
CA PHE A 265 -20.60 -12.90 18.88
C PHE A 265 -20.75 -12.58 17.38
N ILE A 266 -20.59 -13.59 16.52
CA ILE A 266 -20.64 -13.40 15.06
C ILE A 266 -22.02 -12.91 14.62
N GLU A 267 -23.11 -13.52 15.11
CA GLU A 267 -24.47 -13.10 14.75
C GLU A 267 -24.70 -11.63 15.10
N LYS A 268 -24.29 -11.18 16.30
CA LYS A 268 -24.51 -9.80 16.71
C LYS A 268 -23.60 -8.80 16.01
N ILE A 269 -22.40 -9.21 15.62
CA ILE A 269 -21.55 -8.39 14.75
C ILE A 269 -22.16 -8.27 13.35
N LEU A 270 -22.60 -9.37 12.74
CA LEU A 270 -23.21 -9.33 11.41
C LEU A 270 -24.48 -8.46 11.39
N ASP A 271 -25.33 -8.51 12.42
CA ASP A 271 -26.47 -7.59 12.53
C ASP A 271 -26.05 -6.10 12.47
N ILE A 272 -24.89 -5.77 13.02
CA ILE A 272 -24.36 -4.40 13.01
C ILE A 272 -23.79 -4.07 11.63
N LEU A 273 -22.98 -4.96 11.04
CA LEU A 273 -22.35 -4.72 9.75
C LEU A 273 -23.36 -4.61 8.61
N GLU A 274 -24.47 -5.34 8.68
CA GLU A 274 -25.59 -5.21 7.73
C GLU A 274 -26.16 -3.80 7.72
N ALA A 275 -26.29 -3.15 8.89
CA ALA A 275 -26.75 -1.77 8.96
C ALA A 275 -25.77 -0.80 8.29
N TYR A 276 -24.46 -1.07 8.35
CA TYR A 276 -23.45 -0.27 7.63
C TYR A 276 -23.57 -0.45 6.11
N VAL A 277 -23.75 -1.70 5.64
CA VAL A 277 -23.99 -1.99 4.22
C VAL A 277 -25.21 -1.21 3.73
N VAL A 278 -26.31 -1.22 4.48
CA VAL A 278 -27.54 -0.52 4.10
C VAL A 278 -27.37 1.00 4.13
N ALA A 279 -26.74 1.54 5.18
CA ALA A 279 -26.58 2.99 5.37
C ALA A 279 -25.67 3.63 4.32
N TYR A 280 -24.53 3.00 4.03
CA TYR A 280 -23.52 3.56 3.13
C TYR A 280 -23.60 3.02 1.70
N ARG A 281 -24.32 1.92 1.47
CA ARG A 281 -24.32 1.19 0.18
C ARG A 281 -22.91 0.79 -0.28
N GLN A 282 -22.05 0.50 0.68
CA GLN A 282 -20.65 0.13 0.47
C GLN A 282 -20.39 -1.30 0.96
N ARG A 283 -19.28 -1.90 0.49
CA ARG A 283 -18.86 -3.21 0.98
C ARG A 283 -18.15 -3.06 2.32
N VAL A 284 -18.31 -4.07 3.18
CA VAL A 284 -17.67 -4.15 4.49
C VAL A 284 -16.69 -5.32 4.49
N PHE A 285 -15.41 -5.03 4.69
CA PHE A 285 -14.36 -6.04 4.83
C PHE A 285 -14.16 -6.39 6.30
N VAL A 286 -14.37 -7.65 6.66
CA VAL A 286 -14.07 -8.19 7.98
C VAL A 286 -12.61 -8.62 8.00
N LYS A 287 -11.77 -7.81 8.67
CA LYS A 287 -10.38 -8.12 8.95
C LYS A 287 -10.29 -8.89 10.26
N HIS A 288 -9.93 -10.17 10.16
CA HIS A 288 -9.79 -11.07 11.31
C HIS A 288 -8.52 -10.78 12.13
N HIS A 289 -8.58 -11.06 13.43
CA HIS A 289 -7.43 -10.95 14.31
C HIS A 289 -6.44 -12.09 14.03
N PRO A 290 -5.10 -11.87 14.04
CA PRO A 290 -4.12 -12.90 13.65
C PRO A 290 -4.23 -14.23 14.41
N LYS A 291 -4.70 -14.16 15.67
CA LYS A 291 -4.92 -15.32 16.54
C LYS A 291 -6.35 -15.89 16.50
N GLU A 292 -7.21 -15.47 15.57
CA GLU A 292 -8.51 -16.12 15.37
C GLU A 292 -8.32 -17.48 14.68
N SER A 293 -9.12 -18.46 15.09
CA SER A 293 -9.03 -19.81 14.54
C SER A 293 -9.63 -19.90 13.14
N GLU A 294 -9.17 -20.85 12.31
CA GLU A 294 -9.81 -21.12 11.01
C GLU A 294 -11.30 -21.41 11.16
N LYS A 295 -11.68 -22.17 12.19
CA LYS A 295 -13.10 -22.46 12.52
C LYS A 295 -13.93 -21.18 12.67
N GLN A 296 -13.37 -20.16 13.32
CA GLN A 296 -14.04 -18.88 13.49
C GLN A 296 -14.21 -18.11 12.18
N ILE A 297 -13.17 -18.10 11.32
CA ILE A 297 -13.24 -17.45 10.01
C ILE A 297 -14.25 -18.16 9.09
N SER A 298 -14.24 -19.50 9.07
CA SER A 298 -15.20 -20.31 8.33
C SER A 298 -16.64 -20.06 8.81
N LEU A 299 -16.85 -19.91 10.12
CA LEU A 299 -18.17 -19.62 10.68
C LEU A 299 -18.67 -18.21 10.32
N PHE A 300 -17.78 -17.21 10.30
CA PHE A 300 -18.11 -15.89 9.76
C PHE A 300 -18.57 -16.00 8.31
N ARG A 301 -17.81 -16.71 7.47
CA ARG A 301 -18.14 -16.91 6.05
C ARG A 301 -19.48 -17.62 5.85
N SER A 302 -19.71 -18.72 6.56
CA SER A 302 -20.95 -19.48 6.42
C SER A 302 -22.16 -18.66 6.84
N LYS A 303 -22.06 -17.85 7.91
CA LYS A 303 -23.15 -16.97 8.36
C LYS A 303 -23.39 -15.82 7.39
N ILE A 304 -22.34 -15.21 6.83
CA ILE A 304 -22.47 -14.19 5.78
C ILE A 304 -23.22 -14.75 4.56
N ILE A 305 -22.84 -15.95 4.09
CA ILE A 305 -23.47 -16.62 2.95
C ILE A 305 -24.94 -16.94 3.26
N ALA A 306 -25.21 -17.51 4.44
CA ALA A 306 -26.57 -17.87 4.86
C ALA A 306 -27.52 -16.66 4.95
N ARG A 307 -26.96 -15.47 5.22
CA ARG A 307 -27.73 -14.21 5.25
C ARG A 307 -27.83 -13.49 3.90
N GLY A 308 -27.21 -14.02 2.83
CA GLY A 308 -27.29 -13.45 1.49
C GLY A 308 -26.38 -12.24 1.23
N PHE A 309 -25.46 -11.90 2.15
CA PHE A 309 -24.60 -10.72 2.04
C PHE A 309 -23.20 -11.00 1.45
N SER A 310 -23.03 -12.12 0.74
CA SER A 310 -21.70 -12.56 0.23
C SER A 310 -20.99 -11.55 -0.69
N GLN A 311 -21.74 -10.67 -1.34
CA GLN A 311 -21.21 -9.60 -2.21
C GLN A 311 -20.94 -8.29 -1.44
N ASN A 312 -21.53 -8.14 -0.25
CA ASN A 312 -21.49 -6.90 0.54
C ASN A 312 -20.58 -7.00 1.76
N ILE A 313 -20.51 -8.16 2.42
CA ILE A 313 -19.66 -8.39 3.58
C ILE A 313 -18.61 -9.43 3.19
N ILE A 314 -17.35 -9.02 3.15
CA ILE A 314 -16.24 -9.84 2.65
C ILE A 314 -15.33 -10.23 3.81
N SER A 315 -15.18 -11.53 4.04
CA SER A 315 -14.34 -12.09 5.11
C SER A 315 -12.92 -12.38 4.61
N VAL A 316 -11.96 -11.55 5.00
CA VAL A 316 -10.55 -11.61 4.57
C VAL A 316 -9.82 -12.74 5.29
N SER A 317 -9.49 -13.84 4.61
CA SER A 317 -8.83 -15.00 5.27
C SER A 317 -7.40 -14.71 5.70
N ASP A 318 -6.75 -13.80 5.01
CA ASP A 318 -5.32 -13.55 5.15
C ASP A 318 -5.06 -12.86 6.51
N LYS A 319 -4.26 -13.51 7.36
CA LYS A 319 -4.00 -13.06 8.75
C LYS A 319 -2.74 -12.24 8.89
N ALA A 320 -1.83 -12.34 7.92
CA ALA A 320 -0.46 -11.86 8.01
C ALA A 320 -0.31 -10.38 7.59
N PHE A 321 -1.21 -9.51 8.06
CA PHE A 321 -1.08 -8.06 7.84
C PHE A 321 -1.73 -7.21 8.95
N LEU A 322 -1.21 -5.99 9.10
CA LEU A 322 -1.75 -4.95 9.98
C LEU A 322 -2.79 -4.13 9.22
N VAL A 323 -3.91 -3.80 9.87
CA VAL A 323 -4.98 -3.04 9.20
C VAL A 323 -4.52 -1.62 8.90
N GLU A 324 -3.67 -1.06 9.77
CA GLU A 324 -2.99 0.21 9.63
C GLU A 324 -2.34 0.36 8.24
N ASN A 325 -1.77 -0.73 7.71
CA ASN A 325 -1.13 -0.70 6.40
C ASN A 325 -2.14 -0.60 5.25
N ILE A 326 -3.33 -1.19 5.37
CA ILE A 326 -4.40 -1.01 4.36
C ILE A 326 -4.91 0.43 4.41
N LEU A 327 -5.10 0.98 5.62
CA LEU A 327 -5.62 2.34 5.79
C LEU A 327 -4.70 3.40 5.16
N ASP A 328 -3.38 3.25 5.27
CA ASP A 328 -2.39 4.16 4.65
C ASP A 328 -2.37 4.06 3.11
N ILE A 329 -2.59 2.87 2.54
CA ILE A 329 -2.46 2.64 1.09
C ILE A 329 -3.77 2.95 0.35
N VAL A 330 -4.88 2.45 0.87
CA VAL A 330 -6.17 2.46 0.19
C VAL A 330 -6.96 3.74 0.50
N GLU A 331 -6.53 4.51 1.51
CA GLU A 331 -7.20 5.74 1.98
C GLU A 331 -8.69 5.48 2.33
N THR A 332 -8.98 4.31 2.91
CA THR A 332 -10.32 3.91 3.37
C THR A 332 -10.96 5.02 4.22
N LYS A 333 -12.20 5.38 3.92
CA LYS A 333 -12.91 6.48 4.59
C LYS A 333 -13.55 6.09 5.93
N ILE A 334 -13.87 4.81 6.14
CA ILE A 334 -14.57 4.36 7.35
C ILE A 334 -13.90 3.12 7.95
N LEU A 335 -13.54 3.23 9.23
CA LEU A 335 -13.06 2.11 10.04
C LEU A 335 -14.03 1.85 11.20
N VAL A 336 -14.44 0.60 11.35
CA VAL A 336 -15.38 0.16 12.38
C VAL A 336 -14.72 -0.90 13.28
N GLY A 337 -14.94 -0.82 14.58
CA GLY A 337 -14.45 -1.84 15.50
C GLY A 337 -15.12 -1.77 16.87
N LEU A 338 -14.67 -2.64 17.78
CA LEU A 338 -15.11 -2.60 19.17
C LEU A 338 -14.16 -1.71 19.99
N THR A 339 -13.01 -2.25 20.36
CA THR A 339 -11.99 -1.59 21.20
C THR A 339 -10.58 -1.82 20.64
N SER A 340 -10.44 -1.94 19.32
CA SER A 340 -9.15 -2.19 18.69
C SER A 340 -8.26 -0.95 18.82
N THR A 341 -6.97 -1.16 19.07
CA THR A 341 -5.97 -0.08 19.04
C THR A 341 -5.92 0.60 17.67
N SER A 342 -6.24 -0.14 16.61
CA SER A 342 -6.33 0.39 15.24
C SER A 342 -7.35 1.53 15.10
N LEU A 343 -8.39 1.57 15.93
CA LEU A 343 -9.35 2.69 15.93
C LEU A 343 -8.66 4.01 16.29
N ILE A 344 -7.73 3.95 17.24
CA ILE A 344 -7.00 5.13 17.73
C ILE A 344 -5.93 5.55 16.71
N TYR A 345 -5.23 4.57 16.14
CA TYR A 345 -4.15 4.83 15.19
C TYR A 345 -4.62 5.25 13.80
N ALA A 346 -5.84 4.90 13.41
CA ALA A 346 -6.39 5.26 12.11
C ALA A 346 -6.29 6.76 11.81
N GLN A 347 -6.58 7.62 12.79
CA GLN A 347 -6.54 9.07 12.61
C GLN A 347 -5.13 9.64 12.46
N LYS A 348 -4.09 8.90 12.89
CA LYS A 348 -2.68 9.27 12.65
C LYS A 348 -2.22 8.90 11.24
N LEU A 349 -2.92 7.96 10.60
CA LEU A 349 -2.65 7.50 9.24
C LEU A 349 -3.44 8.30 8.21
N ASN A 350 -4.71 8.58 8.50
CA ASN A 350 -5.60 9.33 7.64
C ASN A 350 -6.49 10.22 8.52
N LYS A 351 -6.28 11.55 8.52
CA LYS A 351 -7.10 12.46 9.34
C LYS A 351 -8.55 12.56 8.85
N ASP A 352 -8.81 12.24 7.59
CA ASP A 352 -10.15 12.27 7.00
C ASP A 352 -10.92 10.96 7.27
N ILE A 353 -10.31 9.97 7.93
CA ILE A 353 -11.00 8.72 8.24
C ILE A 353 -12.03 8.90 9.36
N VAL A 354 -13.22 8.37 9.12
CA VAL A 354 -14.26 8.26 10.10
C VAL A 354 -14.08 6.96 10.89
N VAL A 355 -13.83 7.07 12.19
CA VAL A 355 -13.61 5.92 13.07
C VAL A 355 -14.83 5.69 13.94
N HIS A 356 -15.41 4.49 13.90
CA HIS A 356 -16.59 4.11 14.68
C HIS A 356 -16.27 2.99 15.68
N SER A 357 -16.57 3.23 16.96
CA SER A 357 -16.68 2.19 17.97
C SER A 357 -18.14 1.77 18.15
N VAL A 358 -18.45 0.50 17.92
CA VAL A 358 -19.81 -0.06 18.03
C VAL A 358 -20.06 -0.78 19.37
N VAL A 359 -19.23 -0.53 20.39
CA VAL A 359 -19.31 -1.24 21.67
C VAL A 359 -20.66 -1.06 22.37
N PRO A 360 -21.22 0.15 22.52
CA PRO A 360 -22.51 0.29 23.20
C PRO A 360 -23.63 -0.45 22.46
N TRP A 361 -23.66 -0.38 21.12
CA TRP A 361 -24.63 -1.12 20.33
C TRP A 361 -24.48 -2.63 20.47
N PHE A 362 -23.24 -3.13 20.42
CA PHE A 362 -22.95 -4.54 20.62
C PHE A 362 -23.39 -4.99 22.03
N LEU A 363 -23.06 -4.23 23.08
CA LEU A 363 -23.45 -4.51 24.46
C LEU A 363 -24.98 -4.51 24.65
N LYS A 364 -25.72 -3.61 23.98
CA LYS A 364 -27.19 -3.64 23.93
C LYS A 364 -27.69 -4.94 23.31
N LYS A 365 -27.06 -5.43 22.23
CA LYS A 365 -27.43 -6.70 21.56
C LYS A 365 -27.07 -7.96 22.37
N VAL A 366 -26.10 -7.89 23.28
CA VAL A 366 -25.72 -9.00 24.18
C VAL A 366 -26.10 -8.76 25.63
N PHE A 367 -27.14 -7.95 25.89
CA PHE A 367 -27.55 -7.55 27.24
C PHE A 367 -27.80 -8.75 28.17
N PHE A 368 -28.31 -9.86 27.62
CA PHE A 368 -28.63 -11.10 28.30
C PHE A 368 -27.40 -11.88 28.82
N LEU A 369 -26.19 -11.57 28.37
CA LEU A 369 -24.97 -12.20 28.88
C LEU A 369 -24.63 -11.71 30.30
N GLU A 370 -23.99 -12.57 31.08
CA GLU A 370 -23.48 -12.25 32.41
C GLU A 370 -22.50 -11.06 32.39
N LYS A 371 -22.48 -10.29 33.47
CA LYS A 371 -21.61 -9.12 33.61
C LYS A 371 -20.12 -9.46 33.44
N GLN A 372 -19.67 -10.62 33.93
CA GLN A 372 -18.27 -11.07 33.83
C GLN A 372 -17.82 -11.22 32.37
N LYS A 373 -18.67 -11.80 31.50
CA LYS A 373 -18.39 -11.97 30.06
C LYS A 373 -18.30 -10.63 29.30
N LYS A 374 -18.98 -9.60 29.81
CA LYS A 374 -18.98 -8.23 29.24
C LYS A 374 -17.89 -7.33 29.83
N GLN A 375 -17.34 -7.68 30.99
CA GLN A 375 -16.49 -6.80 31.79
C GLN A 375 -15.23 -6.36 31.05
N MET A 376 -14.53 -7.29 30.39
CA MET A 376 -13.31 -6.97 29.64
C MET A 376 -13.60 -5.95 28.52
N LEU A 377 -14.67 -6.17 27.75
CA LEU A 377 -15.08 -5.26 26.67
C LEU A 377 -15.45 -3.87 27.21
N SER A 378 -16.24 -3.81 28.29
CA SER A 378 -16.61 -2.54 28.94
C SER A 378 -15.41 -1.81 29.53
N SER A 379 -14.47 -2.51 30.16
CA SER A 379 -13.24 -1.91 30.71
C SER A 379 -12.38 -1.31 29.60
N HIS A 380 -12.12 -2.06 28.53
CA HIS A 380 -11.33 -1.56 27.40
C HIS A 380 -12.00 -0.35 26.73
N PHE A 381 -13.33 -0.37 26.57
CA PHE A 381 -14.06 0.75 25.98
C PHE A 381 -13.99 2.01 26.85
N ASN A 382 -14.18 1.87 28.17
CA ASN A 382 -14.07 3.00 29.09
C ASN A 382 -12.66 3.61 29.09
N GLU A 383 -11.62 2.78 29.01
CA GLU A 383 -10.23 3.27 28.90
C GLU A 383 -10.01 4.03 27.60
N LEU A 384 -10.48 3.51 26.46
CA LEU A 384 -10.37 4.19 25.18
C LEU A 384 -11.10 5.54 25.19
N GLN A 385 -12.35 5.58 25.66
CA GLN A 385 -13.16 6.80 25.71
C GLN A 385 -12.58 7.86 26.66
N LYS A 386 -11.94 7.43 27.75
CA LYS A 386 -11.35 8.37 28.72
C LYS A 386 -10.05 8.99 28.18
N THR A 387 -9.28 8.22 27.42
CA THR A 387 -7.92 8.59 27.04
C THR A 387 -7.85 9.26 25.67
N PHE A 388 -8.66 8.80 24.72
CA PHE A 388 -8.58 9.22 23.32
C PHE A 388 -9.86 9.88 22.85
N ASP A 389 -9.68 10.93 22.06
CA ASP A 389 -10.74 11.68 21.40
C ASP A 389 -10.78 11.28 19.92
N GLY A 390 -11.79 11.73 19.18
CA GLY A 390 -11.82 11.64 17.71
C GLY A 390 -12.52 10.43 17.10
N PHE A 391 -12.86 9.39 17.85
CA PHE A 391 -13.71 8.30 17.35
C PHE A 391 -15.18 8.49 17.74
N LYS A 392 -16.11 8.13 16.85
CA LYS A 392 -17.55 8.20 17.12
C LYS A 392 -18.02 6.94 17.82
N ILE A 393 -18.92 7.14 18.77
CA ILE A 393 -19.57 6.08 19.52
C ILE A 393 -20.92 5.80 18.86
N ILE A 394 -21.08 4.58 18.35
CA ILE A 394 -22.30 4.17 17.65
C ILE A 394 -23.15 3.34 18.59
N GLU A 395 -24.32 3.87 18.90
CA GLU A 395 -25.26 3.30 19.87
C GLU A 395 -26.35 2.42 19.25
N ASP A 396 -26.67 2.68 17.98
CA ASP A 396 -27.67 1.99 17.16
C ASP A 396 -27.52 2.39 15.68
N ALA A 397 -28.42 1.90 14.82
CA ALA A 397 -28.41 2.16 13.38
C ALA A 397 -28.64 3.63 13.02
N GLY A 398 -29.40 4.38 13.82
CA GLY A 398 -29.67 5.80 13.56
C GLY A 398 -28.44 6.67 13.74
N ALA A 399 -27.53 6.27 14.63
CA ALA A 399 -26.28 6.97 14.90
C ALA A 399 -25.23 6.86 13.77
N ILE A 400 -25.43 5.99 12.77
CA ILE A 400 -24.46 5.77 11.68
C ILE A 400 -24.34 7.01 10.78
N VAL A 401 -25.45 7.71 10.49
CA VAL A 401 -25.53 8.75 9.45
C VAL A 401 -25.37 10.18 10.01
N ALA A 402 -25.49 10.36 11.32
CA ALA A 402 -25.72 11.67 11.95
C ALA A 402 -24.47 12.56 12.19
N GLY A 403 -23.33 12.34 11.53
CA GLY A 403 -22.10 13.02 11.96
C GLY A 403 -21.02 13.22 10.91
N ASP A 404 -21.36 13.41 9.64
CA ASP A 404 -20.34 13.69 8.63
C ASP A 404 -19.70 15.06 8.87
N ILE A 405 -18.36 15.09 8.79
CA ILE A 405 -17.45 16.22 8.95
C ILE A 405 -16.95 16.42 10.41
N CYS A 406 -15.86 15.72 10.75
CA CYS A 406 -14.95 16.19 11.80
C CYS A 406 -13.95 17.14 11.15
N SER A 407 -14.35 18.40 10.95
CA SER A 407 -13.47 19.47 10.44
C SER A 407 -12.72 20.13 11.58
N ASP A 408 -11.89 19.37 12.29
CA ASP A 408 -10.85 19.98 13.12
C ASP A 408 -9.51 19.70 12.43
N THR A 409 -9.30 20.38 11.30
CA THR A 409 -7.96 20.58 10.76
C THR A 409 -7.09 21.18 11.87
N PRO A 410 -5.97 20.55 12.27
CA PRO A 410 -5.08 21.14 13.26
C PRO A 410 -4.62 22.51 12.78
N LYS A 411 -4.64 23.48 13.69
CA LYS A 411 -4.23 24.86 13.45
C LYS A 411 -2.82 24.89 12.83
N ASN A 412 -2.63 25.73 11.82
CA ASN A 412 -1.39 25.91 11.03
C ASN A 412 -0.08 26.04 11.84
N SER A 413 -0.11 26.28 13.16
CA SER A 413 1.08 26.39 14.01
C SER A 413 1.87 25.09 14.17
N ASP A 414 1.22 23.92 14.09
CA ASP A 414 1.90 22.62 14.28
C ASP A 414 2.63 22.15 13.01
N ALA A 415 2.21 22.62 11.84
CA ALA A 415 2.77 22.19 10.56
C ALA A 415 4.22 22.66 10.36
N THR A 416 4.54 23.91 10.73
CA THR A 416 5.91 24.45 10.64
C THR A 416 6.88 23.67 11.52
N ALA A 417 6.50 23.39 12.78
CA ALA A 417 7.33 22.62 13.71
C ALA A 417 7.59 21.19 13.23
N LEU A 418 6.61 20.55 12.57
CA LEU A 418 6.78 19.24 11.96
C LEU A 418 7.72 19.30 10.74
N ILE A 419 7.60 20.34 9.92
CA ILE A 419 8.49 20.55 8.76
C ILE A 419 9.94 20.80 9.20
N ASP A 420 10.16 21.59 10.26
CA ASP A 420 11.48 21.83 10.82
C ASP A 420 12.12 20.52 11.30
N LYS A 421 11.35 19.68 11.99
CA LYS A 421 11.80 18.33 12.38
C LYS A 421 12.08 17.44 11.19
N ALA A 422 11.27 17.53 10.13
CA ALA A 422 11.50 16.76 8.90
C ALA A 422 12.80 17.17 8.22
N ASN A 423 13.05 18.47 8.10
CA ASN A 423 14.29 19.03 7.55
C ASN A 423 15.51 18.65 8.40
N GLN A 424 15.38 18.71 9.72
CA GLN A 424 16.43 18.25 10.63
C GLN A 424 16.75 16.77 10.37
N GLY A 425 15.72 15.90 10.29
CA GLY A 425 15.90 14.49 9.95
C GLY A 425 16.59 14.29 8.60
N PHE A 426 16.23 15.08 7.58
CA PHE A 426 16.89 15.06 6.28
C PHE A 426 18.38 15.42 6.35
N VAL A 427 18.71 16.52 7.05
CA VAL A 427 20.11 16.98 7.24
C VAL A 427 20.93 15.96 8.04
N GLU A 428 20.32 15.33 9.06
CA GLU A 428 20.92 14.26 9.86
C GLU A 428 20.97 12.91 9.13
N LYS A 429 20.44 12.82 7.90
CA LYS A 429 20.29 11.60 7.10
C LYS A 429 19.39 10.52 7.74
N LYS A 430 18.51 10.91 8.66
CA LYS A 430 17.44 10.07 9.22
C LYS A 430 16.22 10.09 8.29
N ILE A 431 16.34 9.41 7.16
CA ILE A 431 15.37 9.49 6.05
C ILE A 431 13.96 9.05 6.49
N LEU A 432 13.86 7.98 7.29
CA LEU A 432 12.57 7.49 7.80
C LEU A 432 11.87 8.55 8.66
N GLN A 433 12.64 9.24 9.51
CA GLN A 433 12.15 10.33 10.36
C GLN A 433 11.69 11.53 9.54
N ALA A 434 12.48 11.93 8.53
CA ALA A 434 12.11 13.03 7.65
C ALA A 434 10.76 12.78 6.97
N ILE A 435 10.58 11.59 6.39
CA ILE A 435 9.34 11.23 5.67
C ILE A 435 8.16 11.19 6.62
N PHE A 436 8.34 10.61 7.80
CA PHE A 436 7.30 10.60 8.80
C PHE A 436 6.79 12.02 9.09
N TYR A 437 7.70 12.95 9.39
CA TYR A 437 7.32 14.29 9.74
C TYR A 437 6.74 15.08 8.57
N TYR A 438 7.24 14.87 7.33
CA TYR A 438 6.61 15.42 6.14
C TYR A 438 5.20 14.87 5.90
N LYS A 439 4.96 13.57 6.12
CA LYS A 439 3.61 12.99 6.04
C LYS A 439 2.67 13.62 7.09
N GLN A 440 3.16 13.84 8.30
CA GLN A 440 2.33 14.35 9.41
C GLN A 440 2.02 15.85 9.32
N SER A 441 2.88 16.65 8.67
CA SER A 441 2.72 18.12 8.68
C SER A 441 1.49 18.60 7.90
N GLU A 442 1.00 17.82 6.93
CA GLU A 442 -0.26 17.95 6.15
C GLU A 442 -0.64 19.33 5.60
N SER A 443 0.13 20.39 5.84
CA SER A 443 -0.11 21.69 5.23
C SER A 443 0.40 21.63 3.80
N LYS A 444 -0.52 21.17 2.94
CA LYS A 444 -0.37 21.18 1.49
C LYS A 444 0.18 22.55 1.09
N ASP A 445 -0.37 23.64 1.62
CA ASP A 445 0.04 25.02 1.34
C ASP A 445 1.47 25.42 1.76
N ILE A 446 2.07 24.82 2.81
CA ILE A 446 3.44 25.19 3.22
C ILE A 446 4.46 24.57 2.26
N PHE A 447 4.28 23.31 1.86
CA PHE A 447 5.11 22.67 0.84
C PHE A 447 5.08 23.44 -0.48
N LEU A 448 3.91 24.03 -0.78
CA LEU A 448 3.70 24.87 -1.94
C LEU A 448 4.45 26.22 -1.89
N ARG A 449 4.90 26.67 -0.71
CA ARG A 449 5.62 27.94 -0.53
C ARG A 449 7.13 27.79 -0.34
N MET A 450 7.64 26.57 -0.17
CA MET A 450 9.04 26.30 0.17
C MET A 450 9.63 25.15 -0.69
N PRO A 451 10.16 25.45 -1.89
CA PRO A 451 10.57 24.44 -2.88
C PRO A 451 11.67 23.49 -2.43
N HIS A 452 12.64 23.97 -1.67
CA HIS A 452 13.70 23.15 -1.09
C HIS A 452 13.13 22.05 -0.16
N ILE A 453 12.00 22.32 0.51
CA ILE A 453 11.32 21.32 1.36
C ILE A 453 10.69 20.23 0.49
N LEU A 454 10.09 20.62 -0.62
CA LEU A 454 9.53 19.67 -1.58
C LEU A 454 10.61 18.81 -2.23
N TYR A 455 11.77 19.39 -2.58
CA TYR A 455 12.94 18.63 -3.04
C TYR A 455 13.38 17.61 -1.98
N ASN A 456 13.61 18.04 -0.74
CA ASN A 456 14.01 17.15 0.37
C ASN A 456 13.00 16.00 0.55
N MET A 457 11.71 16.33 0.49
CA MET A 457 10.61 15.40 0.64
C MET A 457 10.58 14.36 -0.50
N LEU A 458 10.72 14.79 -1.76
CA LEU A 458 10.83 13.91 -2.93
C LEU A 458 12.08 13.03 -2.88
N TYR A 459 13.22 13.61 -2.49
CA TYR A 459 14.48 12.89 -2.31
C TYR A 459 14.33 11.77 -1.28
N CYS A 460 13.75 12.08 -0.12
CA CYS A 460 13.50 11.08 0.92
C CYS A 460 12.59 9.95 0.43
N TRP A 461 11.49 10.27 -0.27
CA TRP A 461 10.61 9.23 -0.80
C TRP A 461 11.26 8.38 -1.88
N ASP A 462 12.13 8.97 -2.70
CA ASP A 462 12.89 8.24 -3.70
C ASP A 462 13.87 7.25 -3.06
N ALA A 463 14.56 7.66 -2.00
CA ALA A 463 15.45 6.80 -1.23
C ALA A 463 14.73 5.58 -0.61
N LEU A 464 13.39 5.63 -0.48
CA LEU A 464 12.57 4.52 0.00
C LEU A 464 11.77 3.81 -1.10
N GLU A 465 12.12 3.97 -2.39
CA GLU A 465 11.54 3.20 -3.51
C GLU A 465 9.99 3.19 -3.54
N ASN A 466 9.35 4.29 -3.16
CA ASN A 466 7.88 4.31 -2.99
C ASN A 466 7.21 5.01 -4.19
N ASP A 467 6.62 4.24 -5.12
CA ASP A 467 6.16 4.75 -6.42
C ASP A 467 4.80 5.48 -6.40
N PHE A 468 3.92 5.15 -5.45
CA PHE A 468 2.53 5.63 -5.49
C PHE A 468 2.32 7.08 -5.01
N GLN A 469 3.08 7.58 -4.04
CA GLN A 469 2.88 8.94 -3.54
C GLN A 469 3.45 10.01 -4.49
N LYS A 470 4.43 9.66 -5.33
CA LYS A 470 5.12 10.57 -6.27
C LYS A 470 4.13 11.37 -7.14
N TYR A 471 3.04 10.76 -7.61
CA TYR A 471 2.06 11.41 -8.51
C TYR A 471 1.45 12.71 -7.96
N ARG A 472 0.82 12.65 -6.79
CA ARG A 472 0.04 13.78 -6.25
C ARG A 472 0.95 14.96 -5.90
N ILE A 473 2.19 14.66 -5.53
CA ILE A 473 3.19 15.66 -5.14
C ILE A 473 3.80 16.33 -6.37
N ILE A 474 4.13 15.54 -7.40
CA ILE A 474 4.65 16.07 -8.68
C ILE A 474 3.60 16.95 -9.37
N ILE A 475 2.32 16.54 -9.39
CA ILE A 475 1.22 17.37 -9.91
C ILE A 475 1.10 18.70 -9.16
N LYS A 476 1.22 18.66 -7.83
CA LYS A 476 1.19 19.87 -7.00
C LYS A 476 2.38 20.77 -7.26
N TYR A 477 3.57 20.21 -7.45
CA TYR A 477 4.76 20.97 -7.82
C TYR A 477 4.56 21.75 -9.11
N LEU A 478 4.07 21.07 -10.16
CA LEU A 478 3.80 21.71 -11.44
C LEU A 478 2.79 22.85 -11.32
N GLN A 479 1.92 22.87 -10.32
CA GLN A 479 0.99 23.98 -10.10
C GLN A 479 1.66 25.23 -9.53
N LEU A 480 2.87 25.12 -8.98
CA LEU A 480 3.56 26.20 -8.28
C LEU A 480 4.37 27.10 -9.19
N ASP A 481 4.46 28.37 -8.79
CA ASP A 481 5.34 29.38 -9.39
C ASP A 481 6.58 29.56 -8.52
N VAL A 482 7.53 28.63 -8.58
CA VAL A 482 8.76 28.78 -7.78
C VAL A 482 10.04 28.46 -8.54
N VAL A 483 11.08 29.21 -8.18
CA VAL A 483 12.44 29.11 -8.69
C VAL A 483 13.23 28.15 -7.80
N LEU A 484 13.87 27.15 -8.39
CA LEU A 484 14.74 26.18 -7.72
C LEU A 484 16.19 26.43 -8.13
N GLU A 485 17.15 25.88 -7.38
CA GLU A 485 18.50 25.77 -7.89
C GLU A 485 18.55 24.75 -9.03
N LYS A 486 19.44 24.97 -10.02
CA LYS A 486 19.56 24.12 -11.22
C LYS A 486 19.58 22.61 -10.91
N LYS A 487 20.33 22.20 -9.89
CA LYS A 487 20.45 20.78 -9.50
C LYS A 487 19.14 20.20 -8.96
N GLU A 488 18.37 21.00 -8.24
CA GLU A 488 17.06 20.61 -7.72
C GLU A 488 16.04 20.49 -8.86
N GLU A 489 16.05 21.44 -9.81
CA GLU A 489 15.22 21.38 -11.03
C GLU A 489 15.49 20.11 -11.84
N GLU A 490 16.77 19.79 -12.09
CA GLU A 490 17.19 18.59 -12.81
C GLU A 490 16.70 17.31 -12.11
N PHE A 491 16.80 17.23 -10.77
CA PHE A 491 16.32 16.08 -10.01
C PHE A 491 14.79 15.93 -10.09
N VAL A 492 14.05 17.02 -9.85
CA VAL A 492 12.58 16.99 -9.88
C VAL A 492 12.09 16.64 -11.29
N PHE A 493 12.74 17.18 -12.32
CA PHE A 493 12.45 16.84 -13.72
C PHE A 493 12.66 15.35 -14.00
N ALA A 494 13.79 14.78 -13.58
CA ALA A 494 14.05 13.35 -13.77
C ALA A 494 12.96 12.48 -13.12
N LYS A 495 12.48 12.84 -11.92
CA LYS A 495 11.41 12.11 -11.23
C LYS A 495 10.05 12.25 -11.90
N LEU A 496 9.76 13.41 -12.46
CA LEU A 496 8.54 13.63 -13.24
C LEU A 496 8.56 12.83 -14.54
N MET A 497 9.69 12.76 -15.26
CA MET A 497 9.81 11.93 -16.46
C MET A 497 9.67 10.43 -16.15
N GLN A 498 10.28 9.95 -15.06
CA GLN A 498 10.08 8.57 -14.59
C GLN A 498 8.59 8.27 -14.31
N PHE A 499 7.87 9.23 -13.74
CA PHE A 499 6.44 9.08 -13.49
C PHE A 499 5.60 9.07 -14.78
N VAL A 500 5.93 9.94 -15.74
CA VAL A 500 5.30 9.96 -17.06
C VAL A 500 5.46 8.60 -17.76
N ASP A 501 6.67 8.05 -17.72
CA ASP A 501 7.01 6.74 -18.30
C ASP A 501 6.20 5.61 -17.67
N MET A 502 6.03 5.64 -16.35
CA MET A 502 5.16 4.69 -15.63
C MET A 502 3.70 4.81 -16.08
N CYS A 503 3.15 6.03 -16.19
CA CYS A 503 1.77 6.22 -16.66
C CYS A 503 1.53 5.68 -18.06
N LEU A 504 2.50 5.83 -18.97
CA LEU A 504 2.41 5.29 -20.33
C LEU A 504 2.38 3.76 -20.32
N ARG A 505 3.32 3.12 -19.61
CA ARG A 505 3.42 1.66 -19.49
C ARG A 505 2.19 1.00 -18.88
N GLU A 506 1.56 1.70 -17.93
CA GLU A 506 0.33 1.25 -17.27
C GLU A 506 -0.96 1.63 -18.03
N GLY A 507 -0.86 2.36 -19.15
CA GLY A 507 -2.02 2.83 -19.92
C GLY A 507 -2.88 3.87 -19.17
N LYS A 508 -2.34 4.57 -18.18
CA LYS A 508 -3.06 5.56 -17.35
C LYS A 508 -3.07 6.95 -18.03
N PHE A 509 -3.57 7.03 -19.27
CA PHE A 509 -3.52 8.25 -20.08
C PHE A 509 -4.25 9.46 -19.49
N GLU A 510 -5.31 9.27 -18.70
CA GLU A 510 -5.97 10.39 -17.98
C GLU A 510 -4.99 11.13 -17.06
N LYS A 511 -4.14 10.39 -16.34
CA LYS A 511 -3.13 10.98 -15.45
C LYS A 511 -2.05 11.71 -16.24
N PHE A 512 -1.68 11.15 -17.38
CA PHE A 512 -0.73 11.73 -18.31
C PHE A 512 -1.25 13.06 -18.86
N GLU A 513 -2.50 13.11 -19.32
CA GLU A 513 -3.11 14.32 -19.89
C GLU A 513 -3.15 15.47 -18.90
N LYS A 514 -3.42 15.16 -17.63
CA LYS A 514 -3.34 16.14 -16.56
C LYS A 514 -1.93 16.71 -16.39
N ILE A 515 -0.89 15.88 -16.51
CA ILE A 515 0.50 16.35 -16.47
C ILE A 515 0.78 17.24 -17.66
N GLU A 516 0.40 16.82 -18.87
CA GLU A 516 0.59 17.57 -20.12
C GLU A 516 -0.11 18.93 -20.10
N GLN A 517 -1.31 19.03 -19.53
CA GLN A 517 -2.02 20.31 -19.38
C GLN A 517 -1.32 21.25 -18.40
N LEU A 518 -0.85 20.72 -17.27
CA LEU A 518 -0.14 21.51 -16.26
C LEU A 518 1.22 21.99 -16.76
N ALA A 519 1.92 21.10 -17.43
CA ALA A 519 3.12 21.32 -18.21
C ALA A 519 2.99 22.51 -19.19
N LEU A 520 1.97 22.47 -20.05
CA LEU A 520 1.67 23.53 -21.01
C LEU A 520 1.41 24.86 -20.33
N ALA A 521 0.63 24.85 -19.25
CA ALA A 521 0.32 26.05 -18.48
C ALA A 521 1.55 26.71 -17.83
N LYS A 522 2.70 26.01 -17.79
CA LYS A 522 3.90 26.41 -17.04
C LYS A 522 5.20 26.32 -17.85
N GLN A 523 5.10 26.16 -19.16
CA GLN A 523 6.24 25.92 -20.07
C GLN A 523 7.33 27.01 -19.97
N GLU A 524 6.95 28.26 -19.68
CA GLU A 524 7.89 29.39 -19.54
C GLU A 524 8.72 29.36 -18.24
N LYS A 525 8.31 28.59 -17.23
CA LYS A 525 8.89 28.66 -15.88
C LYS A 525 9.85 27.52 -15.57
N PHE A 526 9.69 26.40 -16.24
CA PHE A 526 10.51 25.22 -16.01
C PHE A 526 11.52 25.05 -17.16
N LEU A 527 12.72 25.59 -16.96
CA LEU A 527 13.80 25.62 -17.97
C LEU A 527 14.17 24.24 -18.54
N TYR A 528 13.87 23.15 -17.82
CA TYR A 528 14.15 21.77 -18.27
C TYR A 528 12.92 20.98 -18.67
N PHE A 529 11.73 21.57 -18.61
CA PHE A 529 10.49 20.87 -18.89
C PHE A 529 10.07 20.98 -20.37
N ASP A 530 10.33 19.94 -21.15
CA ASP A 530 10.00 19.93 -22.58
C ASP A 530 8.65 19.25 -22.80
N VAL A 531 7.60 20.08 -22.93
CA VAL A 531 6.25 19.58 -23.22
C VAL A 531 6.22 18.77 -24.52
N GLY A 532 7.04 19.13 -25.49
CA GLY A 532 7.17 18.40 -26.75
C GLY A 532 7.64 16.96 -26.51
N VAL A 533 8.56 16.72 -25.57
CA VAL A 533 9.01 15.35 -25.23
C VAL A 533 7.87 14.51 -24.67
N ILE A 534 7.06 15.11 -23.80
CA ILE A 534 5.88 14.43 -23.24
C ILE A 534 4.92 14.07 -24.36
N ARG A 535 4.52 15.04 -25.19
CA ARG A 535 3.66 14.79 -26.36
C ARG A 535 4.20 13.72 -27.28
N LEU A 536 5.49 13.79 -27.63
CA LEU A 536 6.18 12.82 -28.47
C LEU A 536 6.00 11.41 -27.91
N LYS A 537 6.31 11.19 -26.62
CA LYS A 537 6.14 9.88 -25.96
C LYS A 537 4.70 9.38 -26.00
N LYS A 538 3.72 10.26 -25.75
CA LYS A 538 2.29 9.90 -25.84
C LYS A 538 1.93 9.45 -27.25
N MET A 539 2.32 10.22 -28.27
CA MET A 539 1.98 9.92 -29.67
C MET A 539 2.64 8.63 -30.15
N LEU A 540 3.87 8.35 -29.71
CA LEU A 540 4.55 7.07 -29.97
C LEU A 540 3.78 5.88 -29.37
N TYR A 541 3.31 5.99 -28.11
CA TYR A 541 2.53 4.94 -27.46
C TYR A 541 1.15 4.73 -28.11
N LEU A 542 0.53 5.82 -28.56
CA LEU A 542 -0.74 5.77 -29.28
C LEU A 542 -0.60 5.44 -30.77
N GLU A 543 0.64 5.21 -31.25
CA GLU A 543 0.95 4.94 -32.66
C GLU A 543 0.42 6.01 -33.64
N ARG A 544 0.36 7.26 -33.19
CA ARG A 544 -0.10 8.40 -34.00
C ARG A 544 1.09 9.03 -34.73
N TRP A 545 1.62 8.34 -35.74
CA TRP A 545 2.93 8.64 -36.34
C TRP A 545 3.04 10.06 -36.93
N ASP A 546 2.02 10.57 -37.60
CA ASP A 546 2.02 11.96 -38.08
C ASP A 546 2.11 12.98 -36.92
N ASP A 547 1.44 12.68 -35.80
CA ASP A 547 1.51 13.50 -34.61
C ASP A 547 2.86 13.41 -33.90
N VAL A 548 3.60 12.31 -34.07
CA VAL A 548 4.98 12.19 -33.60
C VAL A 548 5.88 13.17 -34.35
N LEU A 549 5.75 13.27 -35.69
CA LEU A 549 6.51 14.24 -36.48
C LEU A 549 6.18 15.68 -36.07
N ARG A 550 4.89 15.99 -35.89
CA ARG A 550 4.47 17.32 -35.38
C ARG A 550 5.01 17.62 -33.99
N ALA A 551 4.94 16.64 -33.07
CA ALA A 551 5.46 16.81 -31.72
C ALA A 551 6.98 16.99 -31.69
N PHE A 552 7.71 16.43 -32.67
CA PHE A 552 9.15 16.62 -32.81
C PHE A 552 9.51 18.07 -33.17
N GLU A 553 8.71 18.75 -33.99
CA GLU A 553 8.93 20.14 -34.36
C GLU A 553 8.83 21.09 -33.16
N ASP A 554 7.93 20.76 -32.22
CA ASP A 554 7.69 21.47 -30.96
C ASP A 554 8.80 21.25 -29.91
N LEU A 555 9.74 20.34 -30.14
CA LEU A 555 10.84 20.07 -29.21
C LEU A 555 11.82 21.24 -29.13
N ARG A 556 12.43 21.43 -27.96
CA ARG A 556 13.56 22.34 -27.80
C ARG A 556 14.82 21.75 -28.44
N GLU A 557 15.78 22.59 -28.81
CA GLU A 557 16.99 22.18 -29.53
C GLU A 557 17.80 21.07 -28.83
N SER A 558 17.90 21.10 -27.50
CA SER A 558 18.55 20.03 -26.74
C SER A 558 17.82 18.69 -26.86
N SER A 559 16.49 18.72 -26.86
CA SER A 559 15.62 17.54 -27.02
C SER A 559 15.59 17.06 -28.48
N LYS A 560 15.59 17.96 -29.46
CA LYS A 560 15.66 17.60 -30.90
C LYS A 560 16.88 16.76 -31.20
N LYS A 561 18.05 17.13 -30.68
CA LYS A 561 19.27 16.33 -30.82
C LYS A 561 19.12 14.93 -30.23
N ARG A 562 18.51 14.82 -29.05
CA ARG A 562 18.29 13.53 -28.37
C ARG A 562 17.31 12.63 -29.12
N TYR A 563 16.25 13.20 -29.68
CA TYR A 563 15.17 12.46 -30.35
C TYR A 563 15.28 12.44 -31.88
N PHE A 564 16.40 12.88 -32.46
CA PHE A 564 16.56 12.97 -33.90
C PHE A 564 16.44 11.61 -34.59
N ILE A 565 17.05 10.57 -34.01
CA ILE A 565 16.94 9.19 -34.50
C ILE A 565 15.47 8.73 -34.51
N VAL A 566 14.70 9.11 -33.50
CA VAL A 566 13.27 8.78 -33.41
C VAL A 566 12.49 9.41 -34.55
N PHE A 567 12.77 10.68 -34.86
CA PHE A 567 12.16 11.37 -35.99
C PHE A 567 12.49 10.68 -37.32
N GLU A 568 13.75 10.34 -37.57
CA GLU A 568 14.16 9.69 -38.82
C GLU A 568 13.55 8.29 -38.98
N ILE A 569 13.48 7.49 -37.91
CA ILE A 569 12.81 6.18 -37.94
C ILE A 569 11.33 6.33 -38.30
N VAL A 570 10.61 7.22 -37.60
CA VAL A 570 9.17 7.40 -37.83
C VAL A 570 8.88 7.98 -39.20
N ARG A 571 9.71 8.92 -39.67
CA ARG A 571 9.61 9.50 -41.01
C ARG A 571 9.84 8.47 -42.10
N SER A 572 10.86 7.61 -41.95
CA SER A 572 11.14 6.54 -42.90
C SER A 572 10.00 5.53 -42.95
N PHE A 573 9.45 5.18 -41.79
CA PHE A 573 8.27 4.32 -41.68
C PHE A 573 7.06 4.90 -42.43
N ILE A 574 6.71 6.18 -42.22
CA ILE A 574 5.58 6.83 -42.89
C ILE A 574 5.77 6.88 -44.41
N ARG A 575 7.01 7.05 -44.87
CA ARG A 575 7.35 7.11 -46.31
C ARG A 575 7.53 5.75 -46.96
N GLU A 576 7.36 4.68 -46.19
CA GLU A 576 7.61 3.29 -46.64
C GLU A 576 9.04 3.09 -47.18
N GLU A 577 10.01 3.85 -46.64
CA GLU A 577 11.43 3.71 -46.97
C GLU A 577 12.01 2.47 -46.27
N ASN A 578 13.11 1.91 -46.80
CA ASN A 578 13.75 0.72 -46.21
C ASN A 578 14.19 1.01 -44.76
N MET A 579 13.64 0.24 -43.81
CA MET A 579 13.90 0.35 -42.38
C MET A 579 15.17 -0.43 -42.00
N GLU A 580 16.35 0.17 -42.14
CA GLU A 580 17.64 -0.41 -41.72
C GLU A 580 18.13 0.11 -40.35
N PHE A 581 17.21 0.40 -39.43
CA PHE A 581 17.51 1.11 -38.16
C PHE A 581 17.84 0.22 -36.95
N GLU A 582 18.27 -1.03 -37.14
CA GLU A 582 18.40 -1.97 -36.01
C GLU A 582 19.53 -1.60 -35.03
N GLU A 583 20.62 -1.01 -35.53
CA GLU A 583 21.72 -0.54 -34.67
C GLU A 583 21.37 0.80 -34.00
N GLU A 584 20.70 1.70 -34.72
CA GLU A 584 20.26 3.01 -34.24
C GLU A 584 19.23 2.89 -33.11
N LEU A 585 18.39 1.86 -33.13
CA LEU A 585 17.47 1.54 -32.03
C LEU A 585 18.21 1.29 -30.70
N LYS A 586 19.46 0.80 -30.74
CA LYS A 586 20.28 0.56 -29.54
C LYS A 586 20.85 1.86 -28.96
N GLU A 587 20.88 2.93 -29.74
CA GLU A 587 21.36 4.25 -29.30
C GLU A 587 20.29 5.05 -28.53
N ILE A 588 19.04 4.57 -28.53
CA ILE A 588 17.93 5.23 -27.84
C ILE A 588 17.98 4.92 -26.35
N ASP A 589 18.42 5.91 -25.55
CA ASP A 589 18.51 5.82 -24.09
C ASP A 589 17.14 5.82 -23.38
N ASP A 590 16.11 6.34 -24.05
CA ASP A 590 14.77 6.46 -23.51
C ASP A 590 13.98 5.17 -23.69
N ARG A 591 13.92 4.37 -22.62
CA ARG A 591 13.38 3.00 -22.65
C ARG A 591 11.93 2.93 -23.16
N VAL A 592 11.08 3.88 -22.79
CA VAL A 592 9.67 3.92 -23.24
C VAL A 592 9.59 4.13 -24.75
N VAL A 593 10.42 5.03 -25.28
CA VAL A 593 10.49 5.34 -26.70
C VAL A 593 11.11 4.19 -27.49
N GLY A 594 12.20 3.60 -26.97
CA GLY A 594 12.82 2.42 -27.55
C GLY A 594 11.86 1.22 -27.63
N GLU A 595 11.04 1.01 -26.60
CA GLU A 595 10.01 -0.04 -26.59
C GLU A 595 8.99 0.14 -27.74
N SER A 596 8.46 1.36 -27.93
CA SER A 596 7.53 1.65 -29.03
C SER A 596 8.18 1.53 -30.41
N LEU A 597 9.41 2.03 -30.56
CA LEU A 597 10.11 2.01 -31.86
C LEU A 597 10.60 0.63 -32.25
N LYS A 598 11.00 -0.22 -31.29
CA LYS A 598 11.34 -1.61 -31.58
C LYS A 598 10.11 -2.36 -32.10
N LEU A 599 8.94 -2.14 -31.49
CA LEU A 599 7.69 -2.73 -31.97
C LEU A 599 7.30 -2.21 -33.36
N LEU A 600 7.42 -0.89 -33.60
CA LEU A 600 7.21 -0.31 -34.93
C LEU A 600 8.14 -0.93 -35.98
N TYR A 601 9.43 -1.05 -35.65
CA TYR A 601 10.43 -1.66 -36.52
C TYR A 601 10.08 -3.12 -36.84
N LEU A 602 9.87 -3.95 -35.82
CA LEU A 602 9.53 -5.36 -36.02
C LEU A 602 8.23 -5.54 -36.82
N TYR A 603 7.24 -4.66 -36.59
CA TYR A 603 6.00 -4.63 -37.36
C TYR A 603 6.23 -4.27 -38.83
N SER A 604 7.01 -3.22 -39.10
CA SER A 604 7.35 -2.79 -40.47
C SER A 604 8.12 -3.86 -41.25
N CYS A 605 9.01 -4.58 -40.58
CA CYS A 605 9.79 -5.68 -41.15
C CYS A 605 8.99 -7.00 -41.22
N LYS A 606 7.71 -7.02 -40.81
CA LYS A 606 6.85 -8.21 -40.79
C LYS A 606 7.43 -9.37 -39.95
N LYS A 607 8.22 -9.07 -38.92
CA LYS A 607 8.88 -10.05 -38.02
C LYS A 607 7.96 -10.44 -36.85
N TYR A 608 6.79 -11.01 -37.13
CA TYR A 608 5.73 -11.21 -36.13
C TYR A 608 6.07 -12.20 -35.02
N SER A 609 6.95 -13.18 -35.27
CA SER A 609 7.52 -14.04 -34.22
C SER A 609 8.26 -13.21 -33.18
N ASP A 610 9.10 -12.30 -33.66
CA ASP A 610 9.98 -11.50 -32.83
C ASP A 610 9.18 -10.46 -32.05
N ILE A 611 8.08 -9.95 -32.63
CA ILE A 611 7.11 -9.12 -31.88
C ILE A 611 6.54 -9.93 -30.72
N TYR A 612 6.11 -11.18 -30.94
CA TYR A 612 5.54 -12.02 -29.89
C TYR A 612 6.53 -12.25 -28.75
N ASP A 613 7.77 -12.63 -29.09
CA ASP A 613 8.82 -12.88 -28.11
C ASP A 613 9.13 -11.61 -27.31
N TYR A 614 9.23 -10.47 -27.99
CA TYR A 614 9.49 -9.17 -27.37
C TYR A 614 8.36 -8.73 -26.43
N ILE A 615 7.09 -8.82 -26.84
CA ILE A 615 5.98 -8.40 -25.97
C ILE A 615 5.86 -9.29 -24.74
N VAL A 616 6.17 -10.58 -24.86
CA VAL A 616 6.19 -11.51 -23.72
C VAL A 616 7.29 -11.12 -22.73
N GLU A 617 8.47 -10.72 -23.22
CA GLU A 617 9.57 -10.22 -22.38
C GLU A 617 9.18 -8.96 -21.59
N ILE A 618 8.48 -8.02 -22.22
CA ILE A 618 8.10 -6.76 -21.57
C ILE A 618 6.75 -6.82 -20.83
N LYS A 619 6.07 -7.97 -20.77
CA LYS A 619 4.70 -8.09 -20.24
C LYS A 619 4.50 -7.44 -18.88
N ASP A 620 5.40 -7.73 -17.94
CA ASP A 620 5.29 -7.23 -16.57
C ASP A 620 5.79 -5.77 -16.45
N ALA A 621 6.75 -5.38 -17.30
CA ALA A 621 7.32 -4.04 -17.30
C ALA A 621 6.45 -3.02 -18.05
N ASN A 622 5.66 -3.47 -19.02
CA ASN A 622 4.86 -2.65 -19.94
C ASN A 622 3.56 -3.38 -20.35
N PRO A 623 2.60 -3.48 -19.41
CA PRO A 623 1.35 -4.19 -19.66
C PRO A 623 0.51 -3.57 -20.78
N TYR A 624 0.62 -2.25 -21.01
CA TYR A 624 -0.12 -1.57 -22.07
C TYR A 624 0.30 -2.03 -23.47
N LEU A 625 1.60 -1.93 -23.81
CA LEU A 625 2.08 -2.36 -25.13
C LEU A 625 1.91 -3.87 -25.31
N TYR A 626 2.10 -4.66 -24.25
CA TYR A 626 1.78 -6.09 -24.28
C TYR A 626 0.33 -6.31 -24.72
N GLN A 627 -0.64 -5.68 -24.05
CA GLN A 627 -2.06 -5.86 -24.38
C GLN A 627 -2.37 -5.42 -25.82
N GLN A 628 -1.85 -4.28 -26.25
CA GLN A 628 -2.07 -3.72 -27.58
C GLN A 628 -1.57 -4.66 -28.68
N TYR A 629 -0.34 -5.15 -28.58
CA TYR A 629 0.28 -5.98 -29.61
C TYR A 629 -0.11 -7.45 -29.49
N HIS A 630 -0.38 -7.95 -28.28
CA HIS A 630 -0.87 -9.31 -28.10
C HIS A 630 -2.21 -9.51 -28.83
N ASN A 631 -3.10 -8.53 -28.76
CA ASN A 631 -4.35 -8.54 -29.51
C ASN A 631 -4.09 -8.55 -31.02
N LYS A 632 -3.21 -7.66 -31.52
CA LYS A 632 -2.82 -7.62 -32.94
C LYS A 632 -2.28 -8.97 -33.43
N ILE A 633 -1.40 -9.62 -32.66
CA ILE A 633 -0.83 -10.93 -33.01
C ILE A 633 -1.88 -12.05 -32.94
N ILE A 634 -2.76 -12.06 -31.94
CA ILE A 634 -3.85 -13.06 -31.85
C ILE A 634 -4.75 -12.94 -33.08
N ILE A 635 -5.17 -11.71 -33.41
CA ILE A 635 -5.99 -11.41 -34.58
C ILE A 635 -5.25 -11.91 -35.83
N GLN A 636 -3.99 -11.52 -36.00
CA GLN A 636 -3.21 -11.92 -37.13
C GLN A 636 -3.03 -13.44 -37.24
N LYS A 637 -2.71 -14.17 -36.16
CA LYS A 637 -2.60 -15.64 -36.18
C LYS A 637 -3.95 -16.32 -36.48
N LYS A 638 -5.03 -15.79 -35.90
CA LYS A 638 -6.39 -16.31 -36.09
C LYS A 638 -6.84 -16.13 -37.54
N TYR A 639 -6.45 -15.05 -38.19
CA TYR A 639 -6.87 -14.72 -39.55
C TYR A 639 -5.82 -15.01 -40.62
N SER A 640 -4.54 -15.22 -40.31
CA SER A 640 -3.54 -15.69 -41.27
C SER A 640 -3.91 -17.07 -41.79
N THR A 641 -4.40 -17.94 -40.92
CA THR A 641 -4.95 -19.26 -41.29
C THR A 641 -6.18 -19.13 -42.21
N LEU A 642 -6.99 -18.09 -42.00
CA LEU A 642 -8.17 -17.79 -42.85
C LEU A 642 -7.73 -17.24 -44.21
N ILE A 643 -6.79 -16.28 -44.23
CA ILE A 643 -6.24 -15.68 -45.44
C ILE A 643 -5.48 -16.72 -46.28
N GLU A 644 -4.69 -17.59 -45.64
CA GLU A 644 -4.02 -18.73 -46.30
C GLU A 644 -5.03 -19.73 -46.88
N SER A 645 -6.20 -19.90 -46.26
CA SER A 645 -7.29 -20.71 -46.81
C SER A 645 -7.99 -20.05 -48.00
N PHE A 646 -7.97 -18.72 -48.08
CA PHE A 646 -8.37 -17.94 -49.24
C PHE A 646 -7.15 -17.75 -50.16
N ASN A 647 -6.64 -18.85 -50.73
CA ASN A 647 -5.59 -18.73 -51.73
C ASN A 647 -6.15 -18.01 -52.97
N VAL A 648 -5.93 -16.70 -53.04
CA VAL A 648 -6.50 -15.80 -54.07
C VAL A 648 -6.08 -16.25 -55.47
N ASP A 649 -4.89 -16.85 -55.61
CA ASP A 649 -4.42 -17.40 -56.88
C ASP A 649 -5.22 -18.64 -57.30
N ASN A 650 -5.61 -19.52 -56.36
CA ASN A 650 -6.52 -20.62 -56.66
C ASN A 650 -7.93 -20.12 -56.98
N ILE A 651 -8.39 -19.04 -56.35
CA ILE A 651 -9.70 -18.43 -56.63
C ILE A 651 -9.69 -17.78 -58.03
N LEU A 652 -8.63 -17.06 -58.38
CA LEU A 652 -8.45 -16.46 -59.72
C LEU A 652 -8.31 -17.53 -60.80
N GLU A 653 -7.54 -18.59 -60.55
CA GLU A 653 -7.37 -19.71 -61.47
C GLU A 653 -8.68 -20.52 -61.63
N TYR A 654 -9.51 -20.59 -60.59
CA TYR A 654 -10.86 -21.18 -60.64
C TYR A 654 -11.89 -20.24 -61.32
N MET A 655 -11.75 -18.92 -61.15
CA MET A 655 -12.55 -17.88 -61.82
C MET A 655 -12.32 -17.84 -63.33
N ILE A 656 -11.11 -18.16 -63.78
CA ILE A 656 -10.76 -18.24 -65.20
C ILE A 656 -11.35 -19.49 -65.86
N ASN A 657 -11.57 -20.58 -65.10
CA ASN A 657 -11.86 -21.91 -65.64
C ASN A 657 -13.31 -22.42 -65.52
N ASN A 658 -14.22 -21.74 -64.80
CA ASN A 658 -15.58 -22.24 -64.57
C ASN A 658 -16.70 -21.25 -64.91
N GLU A 659 -17.85 -21.77 -65.38
CA GLU A 659 -19.05 -20.98 -65.67
C GLU A 659 -19.61 -20.32 -64.39
N LYS A 660 -19.75 -19.00 -64.44
CA LYS A 660 -19.97 -18.07 -63.31
C LYS A 660 -21.07 -18.49 -62.31
N LYS A 661 -22.12 -19.20 -62.74
CA LYS A 661 -23.28 -19.52 -61.87
C LYS A 661 -22.98 -20.53 -60.76
N GLN A 662 -22.10 -21.50 -60.99
CA GLN A 662 -21.81 -22.54 -59.99
C GLN A 662 -20.86 -22.02 -58.89
N PHE A 663 -19.93 -21.14 -59.28
CA PHE A 663 -19.02 -20.43 -58.38
C PHE A 663 -19.76 -19.53 -57.38
N PHE A 664 -20.74 -18.75 -57.83
CA PHE A 664 -21.49 -17.85 -56.92
C PHE A 664 -22.31 -18.62 -55.88
N ALA A 665 -22.83 -19.80 -56.22
CA ALA A 665 -23.53 -20.66 -55.27
C ALA A 665 -22.57 -21.26 -54.23
N GLU A 666 -21.39 -21.73 -54.64
CA GLU A 666 -20.38 -22.30 -53.74
C GLU A 666 -19.72 -21.25 -52.84
N VAL A 667 -19.42 -20.05 -53.36
CA VAL A 667 -18.87 -18.94 -52.58
C VAL A 667 -19.90 -18.41 -51.57
N SER A 668 -21.17 -18.27 -51.97
CA SER A 668 -22.24 -17.89 -51.06
C SER A 668 -22.47 -18.95 -49.95
N ASP A 669 -22.40 -20.24 -50.29
CA ASP A 669 -22.52 -21.33 -49.32
C ASP A 669 -21.31 -21.37 -48.35
N VAL A 670 -20.10 -21.07 -48.82
CA VAL A 670 -18.91 -20.92 -47.96
C VAL A 670 -19.01 -19.68 -47.06
N LEU A 671 -19.37 -18.52 -47.60
CA LEU A 671 -19.48 -17.27 -46.83
C LEU A 671 -20.58 -17.34 -45.77
N SER A 672 -21.70 -18.00 -46.06
CA SER A 672 -22.81 -18.24 -45.13
C SER A 672 -22.47 -19.29 -44.07
N LYS A 673 -21.78 -20.38 -44.42
CA LYS A 673 -21.37 -21.45 -43.50
C LYS A 673 -20.37 -20.99 -42.44
N TYR A 674 -19.57 -19.95 -42.73
CA TYR A 674 -18.58 -19.40 -41.80
C TYR A 674 -18.98 -18.08 -41.12
N ASN A 675 -20.21 -17.60 -41.34
CA ASN A 675 -20.73 -16.36 -40.75
C ASN A 675 -19.80 -15.15 -41.03
N VAL A 676 -19.31 -15.07 -42.27
CA VAL A 676 -18.18 -14.20 -42.65
C VAL A 676 -18.58 -12.72 -42.65
N GLU A 677 -19.82 -12.38 -43.04
CA GLU A 677 -20.29 -10.98 -43.03
C GLU A 677 -20.23 -10.32 -41.64
N TYR A 678 -20.59 -11.04 -40.59
CA TYR A 678 -20.56 -10.51 -39.22
C TYR A 678 -19.13 -10.40 -38.68
N ARG A 679 -18.23 -11.28 -39.15
CA ARG A 679 -16.82 -11.31 -38.72
C ARG A 679 -15.94 -10.34 -39.49
N ILE A 680 -16.32 -9.96 -40.71
CA ILE A 680 -15.62 -8.93 -41.49
C ILE A 680 -15.75 -7.57 -40.82
N GLY A 681 -16.91 -7.22 -40.26
CA GLY A 681 -17.05 -6.00 -39.44
C GLY A 681 -16.05 -5.95 -38.29
N ASP A 682 -15.91 -7.06 -37.55
CA ASP A 682 -14.92 -7.21 -36.46
C ASP A 682 -13.47 -7.19 -36.97
N ILE A 683 -13.21 -7.68 -38.19
CA ILE A 683 -11.90 -7.67 -38.85
C ILE A 683 -11.54 -6.24 -39.30
N ILE A 684 -12.49 -5.49 -39.87
CA ILE A 684 -12.32 -4.11 -40.31
C ILE A 684 -12.04 -3.19 -39.11
N GLU A 685 -12.79 -3.37 -38.02
CA GLU A 685 -12.59 -2.60 -36.79
C GLU A 685 -11.25 -2.93 -36.11
N ALA A 686 -10.78 -4.18 -36.24
CA ALA A 686 -9.50 -4.66 -35.70
C ALA A 686 -8.26 -4.32 -36.56
N LEU A 687 -8.42 -3.98 -37.84
CA LEU A 687 -7.33 -3.80 -38.81
C LEU A 687 -7.08 -2.34 -39.24
N ASN A 688 -7.57 -1.35 -38.50
CA ASN A 688 -7.38 0.09 -38.79
C ASN A 688 -5.91 0.56 -38.70
N GLY A 689 -5.13 0.25 -39.74
CA GLY A 689 -3.81 0.83 -40.05
C GLY A 689 -3.68 1.06 -41.56
N ASP A 690 -2.94 2.09 -41.97
CA ASP A 690 -3.11 2.76 -43.27
C ASP A 690 -2.89 1.88 -44.52
N GLN A 691 -2.01 0.86 -44.48
CA GLN A 691 -1.86 -0.08 -45.61
C GLN A 691 -3.00 -1.11 -45.72
N ILE A 692 -3.66 -1.44 -44.61
CA ILE A 692 -4.78 -2.38 -44.62
C ILE A 692 -6.05 -1.67 -45.10
N LYS A 693 -6.14 -0.35 -44.90
CA LYS A 693 -7.24 0.49 -45.40
C LYS A 693 -7.48 0.33 -46.90
N LEU A 694 -6.44 0.20 -47.72
CA LEU A 694 -6.56 -0.07 -49.16
C LEU A 694 -7.19 -1.44 -49.44
N LYS A 695 -6.72 -2.50 -48.77
CA LYS A 695 -7.29 -3.85 -48.92
C LYS A 695 -8.68 -3.99 -48.29
N THR A 696 -8.96 -3.20 -47.26
CA THR A 696 -10.27 -3.09 -46.62
C THR A 696 -11.24 -2.35 -47.53
N GLN A 697 -10.81 -1.29 -48.21
CA GLN A 697 -11.59 -0.61 -49.23
C GLN A 697 -11.88 -1.54 -50.41
N ASP A 698 -10.88 -2.30 -50.89
CA ASP A 698 -11.07 -3.32 -51.93
C ASP A 698 -12.08 -4.41 -51.48
N MET A 699 -12.05 -4.80 -50.19
CA MET A 699 -13.02 -5.73 -49.61
C MET A 699 -14.41 -5.11 -49.42
N GLU A 700 -14.51 -3.85 -49.00
CA GLU A 700 -15.77 -3.10 -48.89
C GLU A 700 -16.40 -2.88 -50.26
N ASP A 701 -15.58 -2.60 -51.28
CA ASP A 701 -16.00 -2.44 -52.67
C ASP A 701 -16.43 -3.80 -53.26
N LEU A 702 -15.73 -4.89 -52.94
CA LEU A 702 -16.15 -6.24 -53.29
C LEU A 702 -17.48 -6.60 -52.60
N ILE A 703 -17.67 -6.23 -51.33
CA ILE A 703 -18.92 -6.46 -50.58
C ILE A 703 -20.06 -5.58 -51.11
N CYS A 704 -19.81 -4.33 -51.43
CA CYS A 704 -20.77 -3.43 -52.06
C CYS A 704 -21.18 -3.94 -53.45
N ALA A 705 -20.21 -4.44 -54.23
CA ALA A 705 -20.48 -5.10 -55.50
C ALA A 705 -21.37 -6.35 -55.26
N LEU A 706 -21.00 -7.23 -54.33
CA LEU A 706 -21.76 -8.46 -54.03
C LEU A 706 -23.18 -8.18 -53.49
N LYS A 707 -23.36 -7.16 -52.64
CA LYS A 707 -24.68 -6.72 -52.14
C LYS A 707 -25.52 -6.03 -53.21
N GLY A 708 -24.89 -5.26 -54.10
CA GLY A 708 -25.53 -4.74 -55.30
C GLY A 708 -26.01 -5.86 -56.23
N PHE A 709 -25.26 -6.96 -56.32
CA PHE A 709 -25.60 -8.15 -57.10
C PHE A 709 -26.75 -8.98 -56.51
N GLU A 710 -26.94 -9.05 -55.19
CA GLU A 710 -28.13 -9.71 -54.59
C GLU A 710 -29.43 -8.98 -54.96
N GLY A 711 -29.43 -7.65 -54.97
CA GLY A 711 -30.57 -6.85 -55.44
C GLY A 711 -30.79 -6.96 -56.96
N LEU A 712 -29.70 -7.04 -57.74
CA LEU A 712 -29.73 -7.26 -59.20
C LEU A 712 -30.18 -8.67 -59.58
N ALA A 713 -29.84 -9.70 -58.81
CA ALA A 713 -30.32 -11.07 -59.02
C ALA A 713 -31.83 -11.20 -58.80
N GLU A 714 -32.41 -10.38 -57.93
CA GLU A 714 -33.86 -10.23 -57.76
C GLU A 714 -34.51 -9.47 -58.93
N PHE A 715 -33.83 -8.45 -59.47
CA PHE A 715 -34.28 -7.68 -60.64
C PHE A 715 -34.18 -8.47 -61.96
N CYS A 716 -33.17 -9.32 -62.12
CA CYS A 716 -32.91 -10.13 -63.31
C CYS A 716 -33.84 -11.36 -63.45
N LYS A 717 -34.79 -11.57 -62.54
CA LYS A 717 -35.87 -12.58 -62.71
C LYS A 717 -36.94 -12.17 -63.72
N ARG A 718 -36.84 -10.97 -64.31
CA ARG A 718 -37.67 -10.54 -65.45
C ARG A 718 -36.80 -10.57 -66.70
N GLU A 719 -37.08 -11.53 -67.58
CA GLU A 719 -36.39 -11.72 -68.86
C GLU A 719 -36.52 -10.44 -69.71
N ASP A 720 -35.36 -9.83 -70.04
CA ASP A 720 -35.02 -9.27 -71.37
C ASP A 720 -33.88 -8.23 -71.38
N ASP A 721 -33.25 -7.89 -70.25
CA ASP A 721 -32.23 -6.81 -70.21
C ASP A 721 -30.75 -7.26 -70.05
N MET A 722 -30.35 -8.35 -70.71
CA MET A 722 -28.91 -8.72 -70.82
C MET A 722 -28.08 -7.69 -71.61
N GLY A 723 -28.72 -6.86 -72.43
CA GLY A 723 -28.05 -5.82 -73.23
C GLY A 723 -27.62 -4.57 -72.45
N LEU A 724 -28.28 -4.26 -71.32
CA LEU A 724 -27.96 -3.11 -70.48
C LEU A 724 -26.80 -3.44 -69.51
N ILE A 725 -26.77 -4.67 -69.01
CA ILE A 725 -25.71 -5.18 -68.12
C ILE A 725 -24.36 -5.26 -68.85
N CYS A 726 -24.35 -5.66 -70.13
CA CYS A 726 -23.13 -5.62 -70.94
C CYS A 726 -22.62 -4.18 -71.18
N ARG A 727 -23.50 -3.16 -71.24
CA ARG A 727 -23.07 -1.75 -71.42
C ARG A 727 -22.52 -1.13 -70.14
N ILE A 728 -23.03 -1.52 -68.97
CA ILE A 728 -22.52 -1.04 -67.67
C ILE A 728 -21.18 -1.70 -67.35
N LEU A 729 -21.05 -3.01 -67.56
CA LEU A 729 -19.80 -3.74 -67.32
C LEU A 729 -18.66 -3.35 -68.29
N THR A 730 -18.98 -2.89 -69.50
CA THR A 730 -17.94 -2.40 -70.45
C THR A 730 -17.51 -0.95 -70.14
N PHE A 731 -18.35 -0.15 -69.46
CA PHE A 731 -18.02 1.24 -69.12
C PHE A 731 -17.17 1.36 -67.84
N GLU A 732 -17.38 0.51 -66.84
CA GLU A 732 -16.57 0.53 -65.61
C GLU A 732 -15.21 -0.19 -65.75
N PHE A 733 -15.08 -1.18 -66.65
CA PHE A 733 -13.78 -1.83 -66.90
C PHE A 733 -12.91 -1.11 -67.93
N ALA A 734 -13.49 -0.31 -68.83
CA ALA A 734 -12.72 0.49 -69.79
C ALA A 734 -12.17 1.81 -69.20
N GLY A 735 -12.71 2.29 -68.06
CA GLY A 735 -12.23 3.48 -67.38
C GLY A 735 -10.87 3.30 -66.68
N ASN A 736 -10.60 2.10 -66.15
CA ASN A 736 -9.39 1.83 -65.34
C ASN A 736 -8.22 1.18 -66.11
N LEU A 737 -8.39 0.91 -67.41
CA LEU A 737 -7.29 0.48 -68.31
C LEU A 737 -6.71 1.63 -69.14
N LEU A 738 -7.26 2.85 -69.06
CA LEU A 738 -6.81 4.01 -69.85
C LEU A 738 -6.04 5.10 -69.07
N GLU A 739 -5.78 4.94 -67.78
CA GLU A 739 -4.89 5.84 -67.02
C GLU A 739 -3.48 5.27 -66.73
N ASN A 740 -3.17 4.05 -67.19
CA ASN A 740 -1.81 3.49 -67.10
C ASN A 740 -1.09 3.31 -68.46
N GLU A 741 -1.61 3.89 -69.55
CA GLU A 741 -0.88 4.02 -70.83
C GLU A 741 -0.84 5.48 -71.35
N ARG A 742 -0.65 6.46 -70.46
CA ARG A 742 -0.07 7.74 -70.85
C ARG A 742 0.98 8.18 -69.84
N SER A 743 2.22 8.15 -70.33
CA SER A 743 3.37 8.98 -69.93
C SER A 743 3.00 10.34 -69.38
#